data_AF-A0A248TGW9-F1
#
_entry.id   AF-A0A248TGW9-F1
#
_cell.length_a   1.000
_cell.length_b   1.000
_cell.length_c   1.000
_cell.angle_alpha   90.00
_cell.angle_beta   90.00
_cell.angle_gamma   90.00
#
_symmetry.space_group_name_H-M   'P 1'
#
loop_
_entity.id
_entity.type
_entity.pdbx_description
1 polymer ?
#
loop_
_entity_poly.entity_id
_entity_poly.type
_entity_poly.pdbx_seq_one_letter_code
_entity_poly.pdbx_strand_id
1 'polypeptide(L)'
;MNLSVIIPIQNEESTLSAVLEELVKIEPYEIIAVLNGSTDGSEKIAEAFECRKLVYKEPLGVDIGRAIGAREAKGDTLLFIDGDIVVRAQELQALLDGIRDGADIALNDLSWTMKRPIRPHPTAVSKFSLNHFLGKGELSVNSLVAVPHVMKKSALDTIGWENLACPPLAHSIAVMKELKMSAPVAIDVIATNKIRPKHQQKITGSSFSFSTSLIIGDHLRAVAQLIEERGYRGGLNDGRRNRQSFKEYVQAFSVKEEKRAKYSAIIPVGKEPDTIAEVIAEVKKAGIDEIIVVLNGADERTKEKVEKSGVKVIAFDQALGHNIPRAIGALHSTGDICLFLDSDFVIKAEDLTPFIHAVEEGADIALNDLEILLDRAHPLHSVSAAKYLLNMALKREDLTVNSLTAIPHAMSRKVIDEIGILTLMSPPLFQAKAILKGFKVESIHYVDVVKPNKIRKQHHRQADGRVESTDRILGDHIEAFSYLLSFNQRCGYTDGNRKWDMLQGQIDRVAVIGLGYVGLPLALHLAKKGCHVTGIDQDTHKIELLQQGSSYIPDVKDEELQAVLNFIPKHTDAAVALLKAAEYIIVTVPTPIDEHHEPDLRAMIAVTNYLCQYLQTGQTIIYESSTYPGTVEEVIEPIFTRHHFKAGEDYYLCYSPERIDPANKQYTLASIPKVISGQTESSLAKIDQFYAKYFAEVVPVSSPKVAELAKLFENTQRLVNISLVNELDELCERLDIDFYEALQAAATKPFGFTPYWPGPGIGGHCIPVDPIYLQWKLNQYGLSSQLVAAAREINDTMPQKIVKKVEAELAGETGAILVVGLAYKRDVNDVRESPALTIFNELLQKGYQVDYHDPYVPTVVLENKSYQSVPLTNETLSKYQLTLLLTDHSNLDYKLLSKVENIIDTRHVLKTGK
;
A
#
# COMPACT_ATOMS: atom_id res chain seq x y z
N MET A 1 -26.37 -33.97 -6.78
CA MET A 1 -25.50 -33.25 -5.84
C MET A 1 -24.46 -34.24 -5.38
N ASN A 2 -23.22 -34.05 -5.79
CA ASN A 2 -22.10 -34.89 -5.36
C ASN A 2 -21.46 -34.22 -4.16
N LEU A 3 -21.76 -34.72 -2.96
CA LEU A 3 -21.32 -34.12 -1.71
C LEU A 3 -19.91 -34.61 -1.31
N SER A 4 -18.94 -33.70 -1.24
CA SER A 4 -17.67 -33.96 -0.54
C SER A 4 -17.76 -33.43 0.88
N VAL A 5 -17.49 -34.26 1.87
CA VAL A 5 -17.36 -33.84 3.28
C VAL A 5 -15.89 -33.64 3.61
N ILE A 6 -15.54 -32.51 4.22
CA ILE A 6 -14.16 -32.16 4.58
C ILE A 6 -14.06 -32.09 6.09
N ILE A 7 -13.18 -32.92 6.66
CA ILE A 7 -12.97 -33.02 8.11
C ILE A 7 -11.48 -32.86 8.42
N PRO A 8 -11.04 -31.73 8.99
CA PRO A 8 -9.72 -31.62 9.60
C PRO A 8 -9.71 -32.39 10.94
N ILE A 9 -8.70 -33.25 11.13
CA ILE A 9 -8.63 -34.18 12.27
C ILE A 9 -7.28 -34.01 12.98
N GLN A 10 -7.30 -33.59 14.24
CA GLN A 10 -6.15 -33.55 15.15
C GLN A 10 -6.48 -34.19 16.51
N ASN A 11 -6.24 -35.51 16.60
CA ASN A 11 -6.42 -36.32 17.81
C ASN A 11 -7.86 -36.38 18.36
N GLU A 12 -8.84 -36.69 17.50
CA GLU A 12 -10.25 -36.87 17.87
C GLU A 12 -10.70 -38.33 18.01
N GLU A 13 -9.81 -39.26 18.43
CA GLU A 13 -10.12 -40.71 18.51
C GLU A 13 -11.41 -41.00 19.29
N SER A 14 -11.69 -40.23 20.36
CA SER A 14 -12.85 -40.44 21.23
C SER A 14 -14.21 -40.04 20.63
N THR A 15 -14.23 -39.23 19.57
CA THR A 15 -15.46 -38.62 19.02
C THR A 15 -15.66 -38.92 17.54
N LEU A 16 -14.58 -39.15 16.79
CA LEU A 16 -14.60 -39.25 15.33
C LEU A 16 -15.55 -40.34 14.81
N SER A 17 -15.63 -41.51 15.48
CA SER A 17 -16.55 -42.59 15.06
C SER A 17 -18.01 -42.14 15.05
N ALA A 18 -18.45 -41.44 16.10
CA ALA A 18 -19.83 -40.97 16.20
C ALA A 18 -20.14 -39.85 15.19
N VAL A 19 -19.15 -39.02 14.86
CA VAL A 19 -19.26 -38.01 13.79
C VAL A 19 -19.44 -38.70 12.44
N LEU A 20 -18.61 -39.68 12.13
CA LEU A 20 -18.67 -40.43 10.86
C LEU A 20 -19.96 -41.24 10.72
N GLU A 21 -20.47 -41.83 11.81
CA GLU A 21 -21.77 -42.53 11.82
C GLU A 21 -22.94 -41.63 11.39
N GLU A 22 -22.96 -40.36 11.79
CA GLU A 22 -23.99 -39.42 11.34
C GLU A 22 -23.74 -38.94 9.89
N LEU A 23 -22.48 -38.79 9.49
CA LEU A 23 -22.13 -38.36 8.12
C LEU A 23 -22.44 -39.41 7.06
N VAL A 24 -22.28 -40.69 7.35
CA VAL A 24 -22.63 -41.76 6.39
C VAL A 24 -24.13 -41.78 6.10
N LYS A 25 -24.98 -41.37 7.06
CA LYS A 25 -26.45 -41.32 6.88
C LYS A 25 -26.92 -40.28 5.87
N ILE A 26 -26.08 -39.29 5.51
CA ILE A 26 -26.39 -38.30 4.46
C ILE A 26 -25.77 -38.67 3.10
N GLU A 27 -25.27 -39.90 2.96
CA GLU A 27 -24.79 -40.51 1.71
C GLU A 27 -23.81 -39.62 0.90
N PRO A 28 -22.67 -39.21 1.49
CA PRO A 28 -21.70 -38.37 0.80
C PRO A 28 -21.01 -39.13 -0.35
N TYR A 29 -20.65 -38.40 -1.41
CA TYR A 29 -19.87 -38.93 -2.52
C TYR A 29 -18.44 -39.29 -2.10
N GLU A 30 -17.84 -38.46 -1.24
CA GLU A 30 -16.57 -38.77 -0.58
C GLU A 30 -16.51 -38.08 0.79
N ILE A 31 -15.78 -38.69 1.72
CA ILE A 31 -15.38 -38.06 2.98
C ILE A 31 -13.86 -37.90 2.95
N ILE A 32 -13.39 -36.66 3.05
CA ILE A 32 -11.97 -36.31 3.05
C ILE A 32 -11.54 -36.05 4.48
N ALA A 33 -10.74 -36.97 5.01
CA ALA A 33 -10.15 -36.90 6.33
C ALA A 33 -8.75 -36.29 6.23
N VAL A 34 -8.60 -35.03 6.65
CA VAL A 34 -7.31 -34.31 6.64
C VAL A 34 -6.64 -34.49 7.99
N LEU A 35 -5.71 -35.44 8.10
CA LEU A 35 -5.06 -35.77 9.35
C LEU A 35 -3.95 -34.75 9.63
N ASN A 36 -4.25 -33.82 10.52
CA ASN A 36 -3.54 -32.59 10.81
C ASN A 36 -2.54 -32.79 11.98
N GLY A 37 -1.56 -33.67 11.79
CA GLY A 37 -0.60 -34.04 12.85
C GLY A 37 -1.22 -34.91 13.94
N SER A 38 -2.12 -35.82 13.55
CA SER A 38 -2.73 -36.79 14.48
C SER A 38 -1.72 -37.88 14.88
N THR A 39 -1.70 -38.21 16.16
CA THR A 39 -0.79 -39.18 16.80
C THR A 39 -1.53 -40.30 17.55
N ASP A 40 -2.87 -40.25 17.58
CA ASP A 40 -3.75 -41.23 18.25
C ASP A 40 -4.42 -42.19 17.25
N GLY A 41 -5.47 -42.91 17.67
CA GLY A 41 -6.20 -43.86 16.83
C GLY A 41 -7.08 -43.25 15.73
N SER A 42 -7.12 -41.91 15.57
CA SER A 42 -8.01 -41.23 14.60
C SER A 42 -7.81 -41.69 13.16
N GLU A 43 -6.56 -42.00 12.75
CA GLU A 43 -6.28 -42.49 11.40
C GLU A 43 -6.96 -43.84 11.11
N LYS A 44 -6.91 -44.75 12.09
CA LYS A 44 -7.52 -46.08 11.95
C LYS A 44 -9.03 -45.99 11.89
N ILE A 45 -9.63 -45.06 12.63
CA ILE A 45 -11.07 -44.80 12.56
C ILE A 45 -11.44 -44.26 11.18
N ALA A 46 -10.73 -43.25 10.66
CA ALA A 46 -11.00 -42.72 9.32
C ALA A 46 -10.87 -43.82 8.23
N GLU A 47 -9.92 -44.73 8.37
CA GLU A 47 -9.75 -45.88 7.48
C GLU A 47 -10.88 -46.91 7.58
N ALA A 48 -11.38 -47.20 8.79
CA ALA A 48 -12.51 -48.11 9.00
C ALA A 48 -13.82 -47.62 8.36
N PHE A 49 -13.97 -46.31 8.18
CA PHE A 49 -15.10 -45.67 7.48
C PHE A 49 -14.78 -45.35 6.01
N GLU A 50 -13.70 -45.90 5.45
CA GLU A 50 -13.30 -45.73 4.05
C GLU A 50 -13.12 -44.26 3.61
N CYS A 51 -12.71 -43.39 4.54
CA CYS A 51 -12.45 -41.98 4.22
C CYS A 51 -11.22 -41.85 3.30
N ARG A 52 -11.25 -40.90 2.37
CA ARG A 52 -10.06 -40.47 1.61
C ARG A 52 -9.14 -39.68 2.55
N LYS A 53 -8.04 -40.31 2.97
CA LYS A 53 -7.09 -39.73 3.92
C LYS A 53 -6.08 -38.80 3.22
N LEU A 54 -5.86 -37.61 3.78
CA LEU A 54 -4.72 -36.74 3.48
C LEU A 54 -3.89 -36.62 4.77
N VAL A 55 -2.72 -37.26 4.80
CA VAL A 55 -1.96 -37.44 6.05
C VAL A 55 -0.79 -36.47 6.14
N TYR A 56 -0.76 -35.68 7.21
CA TYR A 56 0.33 -34.77 7.55
C TYR A 56 0.87 -35.10 8.94
N LYS A 57 2.20 -35.28 9.04
CA LYS A 57 2.86 -35.66 10.30
C LYS A 57 2.88 -34.52 11.32
N GLU A 58 3.04 -33.29 10.83
CA GLU A 58 3.08 -32.09 11.65
C GLU A 58 1.72 -31.39 11.65
N PRO A 59 1.32 -30.73 12.76
CA PRO A 59 0.15 -29.87 12.78
C PRO A 59 0.29 -28.69 11.80
N LEU A 60 -0.60 -28.64 10.82
CA LEU A 60 -0.76 -27.57 9.84
C LEU A 60 -1.50 -26.35 10.42
N GLY A 61 -2.45 -26.61 11.31
CA GLY A 61 -3.50 -25.68 11.72
C GLY A 61 -4.84 -26.05 11.09
N VAL A 62 -5.92 -25.98 11.87
CA VAL A 62 -7.23 -26.55 11.49
C VAL A 62 -7.75 -26.00 10.16
N ASP A 63 -7.67 -24.68 9.95
CA ASP A 63 -8.18 -24.05 8.74
C ASP A 63 -7.27 -24.27 7.52
N ILE A 64 -5.96 -24.51 7.72
CA ILE A 64 -5.05 -24.97 6.65
C ILE A 64 -5.51 -26.34 6.16
N GLY A 65 -5.83 -27.24 7.10
CA GLY A 65 -6.40 -28.56 6.78
C GLY A 65 -7.73 -28.44 6.01
N ARG A 66 -8.62 -27.52 6.41
CA ARG A 66 -9.88 -27.26 5.69
C ARG A 66 -9.64 -26.79 4.26
N ALA A 67 -8.74 -25.84 4.05
CA ALA A 67 -8.41 -25.32 2.73
C ALA A 67 -7.84 -26.41 1.81
N ILE A 68 -6.89 -27.22 2.30
CA ILE A 68 -6.32 -28.34 1.55
C ILE A 68 -7.40 -29.38 1.21
N GLY A 69 -8.26 -29.74 2.18
CA GLY A 69 -9.38 -30.64 1.93
C GLY A 69 -10.33 -30.11 0.85
N ALA A 70 -10.62 -28.81 0.86
CA ALA A 70 -11.46 -28.15 -0.14
C ALA A 70 -10.85 -28.15 -1.54
N ARG A 71 -9.52 -27.99 -1.65
CA ARG A 71 -8.77 -28.12 -2.91
C ARG A 71 -8.93 -29.51 -3.52
N GLU A 72 -8.75 -30.55 -2.70
CA GLU A 72 -8.75 -31.95 -3.13
C GLU A 72 -10.16 -32.52 -3.38
N ALA A 73 -11.20 -31.82 -2.93
CA ALA A 73 -12.59 -32.23 -3.08
C ALA A 73 -13.06 -32.22 -4.54
N LYS A 74 -13.73 -33.32 -4.94
CA LYS A 74 -14.24 -33.59 -6.29
C LYS A 74 -15.74 -33.35 -6.43
N GLY A 75 -16.46 -33.25 -5.32
CA GLY A 75 -17.89 -32.98 -5.28
C GLY A 75 -18.25 -31.57 -5.75
N ASP A 76 -19.48 -31.42 -6.23
CA ASP A 76 -20.05 -30.12 -6.63
C ASP A 76 -20.50 -29.28 -5.42
N THR A 77 -20.62 -29.93 -4.26
CA THR A 77 -21.06 -29.35 -2.99
C THR A 77 -20.14 -29.83 -1.87
N LEU A 78 -19.72 -28.91 -1.01
CA LEU A 78 -18.73 -29.13 0.03
C LEU A 78 -19.34 -28.88 1.40
N LEU A 79 -19.34 -29.88 2.28
CA LEU A 79 -19.71 -29.75 3.69
C LEU A 79 -18.45 -29.72 4.55
N PHE A 80 -18.31 -28.68 5.36
CA PHE A 80 -17.23 -28.52 6.34
C PHE A 80 -17.75 -28.83 7.74
N ILE A 81 -17.06 -29.70 8.48
CA ILE A 81 -17.42 -30.11 9.84
C ILE A 81 -16.17 -30.46 10.65
N ASP A 82 -16.22 -30.31 11.97
CA ASP A 82 -15.14 -30.70 12.87
C ASP A 82 -15.29 -32.15 13.35
N GLY A 83 -14.16 -32.85 13.57
CA GLY A 83 -14.13 -34.24 14.02
C GLY A 83 -14.52 -34.47 15.49
N ASP A 84 -14.77 -33.40 16.26
CA ASP A 84 -15.11 -33.46 17.68
C ASP A 84 -16.56 -33.08 18.01
N ILE A 85 -17.37 -32.72 17.02
CA ILE A 85 -18.77 -32.32 17.23
C ILE A 85 -19.70 -33.27 16.44
N VAL A 86 -20.44 -34.10 17.19
CA VAL A 86 -21.47 -34.97 16.61
C VAL A 86 -22.70 -34.13 16.27
N VAL A 87 -22.94 -33.93 14.98
CA VAL A 87 -24.12 -33.23 14.44
C VAL A 87 -25.05 -34.27 13.81
N ARG A 88 -26.35 -34.21 14.11
CA ARG A 88 -27.29 -35.21 13.60
C ARG A 88 -27.47 -35.06 12.09
N ALA A 89 -27.62 -36.19 11.40
CA ALA A 89 -27.85 -36.24 9.95
C ALA A 89 -29.01 -35.32 9.50
N GLN A 90 -30.09 -35.24 10.28
CA GLN A 90 -31.23 -34.37 9.99
C GLN A 90 -30.86 -32.87 9.98
N GLU A 91 -29.98 -32.44 10.88
CA GLU A 91 -29.54 -31.03 10.95
C GLU A 91 -28.59 -30.71 9.80
N LEU A 92 -27.70 -31.65 9.44
CA LEU A 92 -26.85 -31.55 8.26
C LEU A 92 -27.69 -31.50 6.98
N GLN A 93 -28.77 -32.27 6.91
CA GLN A 93 -29.69 -32.27 5.78
C GLN A 93 -30.34 -30.88 5.57
N ALA A 94 -30.70 -30.18 6.65
CA ALA A 94 -31.24 -28.83 6.57
C ALA A 94 -30.23 -27.80 6.01
N LEU A 95 -28.93 -27.96 6.29
CA LEU A 95 -27.89 -27.13 5.66
C LEU A 95 -27.76 -27.41 4.15
N LEU A 96 -27.81 -28.69 3.77
CA LEU A 96 -27.78 -29.10 2.36
C LEU A 96 -29.01 -28.59 1.59
N ASP A 97 -30.18 -28.58 2.22
CA ASP A 97 -31.42 -28.04 1.65
C ASP A 97 -31.28 -26.55 1.34
N GLY A 98 -30.54 -25.78 2.17
CA GLY A 98 -30.22 -24.38 1.86
C GLY A 98 -29.50 -24.17 0.53
N ILE A 99 -28.64 -25.10 0.10
CA ILE A 99 -27.99 -25.08 -1.23
C ILE A 99 -28.99 -25.47 -2.33
N ARG A 100 -29.84 -26.46 -2.07
CA ARG A 100 -30.90 -26.90 -3.00
C ARG A 100 -31.93 -25.78 -3.26
N ASP A 101 -32.19 -24.97 -2.24
CA ASP A 101 -33.06 -23.79 -2.29
C ASP A 101 -32.39 -22.57 -2.97
N GLY A 102 -31.17 -22.73 -3.49
CA GLY A 102 -30.52 -21.78 -4.38
C GLY A 102 -29.43 -20.92 -3.74
N ALA A 103 -29.10 -21.11 -2.45
CA ALA A 103 -27.92 -20.47 -1.88
C ALA A 103 -26.62 -21.03 -2.47
N ASP A 104 -25.59 -20.20 -2.54
CA ASP A 104 -24.24 -20.63 -2.89
C ASP A 104 -23.48 -21.12 -1.66
N ILE A 105 -23.85 -20.57 -0.48
CA ILE A 105 -23.30 -20.90 0.83
C ILE A 105 -24.45 -20.98 1.85
N ALA A 106 -24.53 -22.08 2.58
CA ALA A 106 -25.44 -22.28 3.71
C ALA A 106 -24.65 -22.29 5.02
N LEU A 107 -24.89 -21.30 5.88
CA LEU A 107 -24.21 -21.06 7.16
C LEU A 107 -25.02 -21.64 8.33
N ASN A 108 -24.36 -21.90 9.45
CA ASN A 108 -25.04 -22.21 10.71
C ASN A 108 -25.64 -20.93 11.33
N ASP A 109 -26.92 -20.95 11.72
CA ASP A 109 -27.59 -19.81 12.37
C ASP A 109 -27.29 -19.74 13.87
N LEU A 110 -26.33 -18.88 14.22
CA LEU A 110 -25.93 -18.57 15.58
C LEU A 110 -26.43 -17.18 16.03
N SER A 111 -27.36 -16.57 15.31
CA SER A 111 -27.90 -15.22 15.61
C SER A 111 -28.49 -15.12 17.02
N TRP A 112 -28.94 -16.23 17.60
CA TRP A 112 -29.44 -16.29 18.97
C TRP A 112 -28.38 -15.88 20.00
N THR A 113 -27.09 -16.03 19.72
CA THR A 113 -25.98 -15.68 20.63
C THR A 113 -25.95 -14.19 20.95
N MET A 114 -26.30 -13.34 19.98
CA MET A 114 -26.38 -11.88 20.17
C MET A 114 -27.67 -11.44 20.85
N LYS A 115 -28.70 -12.30 20.90
CA LYS A 115 -30.01 -11.97 21.49
C LYS A 115 -30.15 -12.40 22.95
N ARG A 116 -29.24 -13.23 23.45
CA ARG A 116 -29.25 -13.67 24.86
C ARG A 116 -28.91 -12.48 25.77
N PRO A 117 -29.55 -12.34 26.94
CA PRO A 117 -29.28 -11.26 27.89
C PRO A 117 -27.99 -11.51 28.69
N ILE A 118 -26.89 -11.73 27.98
CA ILE A 118 -25.54 -11.97 28.53
C ILE A 118 -24.54 -11.16 27.72
N ARG A 119 -23.43 -10.75 28.34
CA ARG A 119 -22.38 -10.02 27.64
C ARG A 119 -21.91 -10.80 26.39
N PRO A 120 -21.96 -10.20 25.19
CA PRO A 120 -21.51 -10.87 23.98
C PRO A 120 -20.04 -11.26 24.07
N HIS A 121 -19.72 -12.49 23.70
CA HIS A 121 -18.33 -12.96 23.66
C HIS A 121 -17.53 -12.17 22.59
N PRO A 122 -16.24 -11.85 22.82
CA PRO A 122 -15.39 -11.15 21.86
C PRO A 122 -15.44 -11.68 20.42
N THR A 123 -15.47 -12.99 20.24
CA THR A 123 -15.57 -13.62 18.91
C THR A 123 -16.92 -13.35 18.22
N ALA A 124 -18.02 -13.28 18.98
CA ALA A 124 -19.33 -12.91 18.45
C ALA A 124 -19.34 -11.43 18.05
N VAL A 125 -18.72 -10.56 18.85
CA VAL A 125 -18.52 -9.14 18.53
C VAL A 125 -17.71 -8.97 17.24
N SER A 126 -16.61 -9.72 17.05
CA SER A 126 -15.82 -9.68 15.82
C SER A 126 -16.62 -10.08 14.58
N LYS A 127 -17.38 -11.19 14.65
CA LYS A 127 -18.24 -11.66 13.55
C LYS A 127 -19.33 -10.65 13.21
N PHE A 128 -20.02 -10.15 14.24
CA PHE A 128 -21.09 -9.17 14.10
C PHE A 128 -20.59 -7.87 13.46
N SER A 129 -19.48 -7.33 13.96
CA SER A 129 -18.86 -6.12 13.40
C SER A 129 -18.46 -6.29 11.94
N LEU A 130 -17.81 -7.42 11.57
CA LEU A 130 -17.40 -7.68 10.19
C LEU A 130 -18.60 -7.73 9.23
N ASN A 131 -19.66 -8.46 9.58
CA ASN A 131 -20.89 -8.51 8.78
C ASN A 131 -21.53 -7.12 8.60
N HIS A 132 -21.50 -6.29 9.65
CA HIS A 132 -21.95 -4.91 9.55
C HIS A 132 -21.04 -4.06 8.65
N PHE A 133 -19.72 -4.20 8.72
CA PHE A 133 -18.80 -3.50 7.82
C PHE A 133 -18.98 -3.91 6.35
N LEU A 134 -19.30 -5.18 6.09
CA LEU A 134 -19.48 -5.70 4.74
C LEU A 134 -20.79 -5.29 4.05
N GLY A 135 -21.73 -4.67 4.76
CA GLY A 135 -23.07 -4.38 4.22
C GLY A 135 -24.15 -5.41 4.57
N LYS A 136 -23.79 -6.50 5.25
CA LYS A 136 -24.66 -7.68 5.48
C LYS A 136 -25.07 -7.85 6.94
N GLY A 137 -25.76 -6.85 7.50
CA GLY A 137 -26.15 -6.85 8.92
C GLY A 137 -27.17 -7.94 9.28
N GLU A 138 -27.96 -8.38 8.30
CA GLU A 138 -28.92 -9.47 8.40
C GLU A 138 -28.27 -10.83 8.70
N LEU A 139 -26.98 -11.01 8.37
CA LEU A 139 -26.24 -12.22 8.72
C LEU A 139 -25.91 -12.30 10.22
N SER A 140 -26.08 -11.21 10.99
CA SER A 140 -25.74 -11.15 12.41
C SER A 140 -24.32 -11.67 12.67
N VAL A 141 -24.16 -12.86 13.29
CA VAL A 141 -22.85 -13.49 13.57
C VAL A 141 -22.55 -14.69 12.67
N ASN A 142 -23.44 -15.01 11.75
CA ASN A 142 -23.33 -16.17 10.87
C ASN A 142 -22.20 -15.92 9.88
N SER A 143 -21.26 -16.85 9.80
CA SER A 143 -20.08 -16.77 8.92
C SER A 143 -19.42 -18.13 8.74
N LEU A 144 -18.51 -18.22 7.76
CA LEU A 144 -17.69 -19.43 7.51
C LEU A 144 -16.78 -19.83 8.70
N VAL A 145 -16.67 -18.98 9.73
CA VAL A 145 -15.92 -19.28 10.96
C VAL A 145 -16.58 -20.40 11.76
N ALA A 146 -17.91 -20.43 11.78
CA ALA A 146 -18.66 -21.47 12.47
C ALA A 146 -18.91 -22.64 11.51
N VAL A 147 -18.43 -23.82 11.89
CA VAL A 147 -18.85 -25.09 11.29
C VAL A 147 -19.99 -25.69 12.12
N PRO A 148 -20.87 -26.52 11.54
CA PRO A 148 -20.88 -26.90 10.12
C PRO A 148 -21.38 -25.79 9.19
N HIS A 149 -20.89 -25.78 7.96
CA HIS A 149 -21.41 -24.98 6.86
C HIS A 149 -21.22 -25.71 5.53
N VAL A 150 -22.02 -25.33 4.53
CA VAL A 150 -22.00 -25.95 3.19
C VAL A 150 -21.78 -24.87 2.14
N MET A 151 -21.02 -25.18 1.09
CA MET A 151 -20.91 -24.30 -0.08
C MET A 151 -20.82 -25.08 -1.39
N LYS A 152 -21.22 -24.46 -2.50
CA LYS A 152 -20.97 -25.01 -3.84
C LYS A 152 -19.48 -24.94 -4.18
N LYS A 153 -18.99 -25.88 -4.98
CA LYS A 153 -17.63 -25.81 -5.53
C LYS A 153 -17.40 -24.54 -6.36
N SER A 154 -18.40 -24.09 -7.12
CA SER A 154 -18.34 -22.82 -7.86
C SER A 154 -18.19 -21.59 -6.96
N ALA A 155 -18.74 -21.63 -5.75
CA ALA A 155 -18.54 -20.59 -4.74
C ALA A 155 -17.09 -20.60 -4.25
N LEU A 156 -16.53 -21.79 -4.00
CA LEU A 156 -15.12 -21.96 -3.64
C LEU A 156 -14.19 -21.43 -4.73
N ASP A 157 -14.45 -21.74 -6.00
CA ASP A 157 -13.63 -21.27 -7.14
C ASP A 157 -13.64 -19.75 -7.24
N THR A 158 -14.77 -19.10 -6.87
CA THR A 158 -14.89 -17.63 -6.81
C THR A 158 -14.12 -17.03 -5.64
N ILE A 159 -14.08 -17.73 -4.50
CA ILE A 159 -13.42 -17.27 -3.27
C ILE A 159 -11.91 -17.52 -3.31
N GLY A 160 -11.45 -18.56 -3.99
CA GLY A 160 -10.11 -19.12 -3.86
C GLY A 160 -10.02 -20.06 -2.67
N TRP A 161 -9.62 -21.32 -2.90
CA TRP A 161 -9.63 -22.36 -1.87
C TRP A 161 -8.65 -22.06 -0.73
N GLU A 162 -7.53 -21.41 -1.05
CA GLU A 162 -6.48 -20.98 -0.12
C GLU A 162 -7.01 -19.99 0.92
N ASN A 163 -8.02 -19.19 0.57
CA ASN A 163 -8.60 -18.21 1.49
C ASN A 163 -9.40 -18.86 2.62
N LEU A 164 -9.82 -20.13 2.47
CA LEU A 164 -10.45 -20.88 3.56
C LEU A 164 -9.52 -21.12 4.75
N ALA A 165 -8.20 -20.95 4.57
CA ALA A 165 -7.27 -20.97 5.68
C ALA A 165 -7.45 -19.78 6.65
N CYS A 166 -8.14 -18.72 6.23
CA CYS A 166 -8.63 -17.64 7.08
C CYS A 166 -10.15 -17.48 6.84
N PRO A 167 -11.01 -18.23 7.54
CA PRO A 167 -12.45 -18.24 7.27
C PRO A 167 -13.14 -16.85 7.27
N PRO A 168 -12.78 -15.88 8.13
CA PRO A 168 -13.32 -14.51 8.02
C PRO A 168 -12.96 -13.82 6.70
N LEU A 169 -11.76 -14.05 6.17
CA LEU A 169 -11.31 -13.49 4.89
C LEU A 169 -12.10 -14.11 3.73
N ALA A 170 -12.20 -15.45 3.69
CA ALA A 170 -13.03 -16.15 2.71
C ALA A 170 -14.49 -15.66 2.75
N HIS A 171 -15.02 -15.44 3.95
CA HIS A 171 -16.38 -14.91 4.15
C HIS A 171 -16.53 -13.50 3.59
N SER A 172 -15.57 -12.61 3.87
CA SER A 172 -15.54 -11.26 3.29
C SER A 172 -15.50 -11.29 1.77
N ILE A 173 -14.63 -12.12 1.17
CA ILE A 173 -14.53 -12.26 -0.29
C ILE A 173 -15.87 -12.73 -0.86
N ALA A 174 -16.49 -13.74 -0.25
CA ALA A 174 -17.80 -14.25 -0.67
C ALA A 174 -18.88 -13.16 -0.67
N VAL A 175 -18.94 -12.32 0.37
CA VAL A 175 -19.87 -11.20 0.44
C VAL A 175 -19.55 -10.13 -0.61
N MET A 176 -18.28 -9.78 -0.81
CA MET A 176 -17.87 -8.77 -1.77
C MET A 176 -18.09 -9.21 -3.23
N LYS A 177 -18.04 -10.51 -3.50
CA LYS A 177 -18.40 -11.13 -4.79
C LYS A 177 -19.89 -11.44 -4.92
N GLU A 178 -20.71 -10.96 -3.98
CA GLU A 178 -22.17 -11.05 -4.00
C GLU A 178 -22.73 -12.48 -4.06
N LEU A 179 -22.01 -13.46 -3.50
CA LEU A 179 -22.49 -14.84 -3.41
C LEU A 179 -23.74 -14.93 -2.51
N LYS A 180 -24.72 -15.76 -2.91
CA LYS A 180 -25.97 -15.91 -2.17
C LYS A 180 -25.75 -16.75 -0.91
N MET A 181 -26.04 -16.16 0.24
CA MET A 181 -25.89 -16.83 1.54
C MET A 181 -27.24 -17.06 2.21
N SER A 182 -27.38 -18.20 2.88
CA SER A 182 -28.51 -18.51 3.76
C SER A 182 -28.01 -19.01 5.11
N ALA A 183 -28.87 -19.00 6.14
CA ALA A 183 -28.60 -19.61 7.43
C ALA A 183 -29.82 -20.44 7.89
N PRO A 184 -30.00 -21.66 7.34
CA PRO A 184 -31.29 -22.38 7.40
C PRO A 184 -31.56 -23.09 8.73
N VAL A 185 -30.53 -23.38 9.53
CA VAL A 185 -30.65 -24.16 10.76
C VAL A 185 -29.68 -23.66 11.83
N ALA A 186 -30.10 -23.73 13.09
CA ALA A 186 -29.30 -23.38 14.25
C ALA A 186 -28.77 -24.65 14.94
N ILE A 187 -27.50 -24.96 14.75
CA ILE A 187 -26.79 -26.10 15.34
C ILE A 187 -25.91 -25.57 16.49
N ASP A 188 -26.20 -25.97 17.74
CA ASP A 188 -25.45 -25.49 18.90
C ASP A 188 -24.07 -26.16 19.01
N VAL A 189 -23.10 -25.55 18.34
CA VAL A 189 -21.69 -25.92 18.42
C VAL A 189 -20.96 -25.23 19.57
N ILE A 190 -21.62 -24.34 20.32
CA ILE A 190 -20.99 -23.56 21.40
C ILE A 190 -21.06 -24.36 22.71
N ALA A 191 -22.23 -24.90 23.04
CA ALA A 191 -22.41 -25.72 24.24
C ALA A 191 -21.76 -27.11 24.09
N THR A 192 -21.72 -27.63 22.86
CA THR A 192 -21.18 -28.97 22.54
C THR A 192 -19.65 -28.98 22.44
N ASN A 193 -19.03 -27.81 22.21
CA ASN A 193 -17.60 -27.61 22.36
C ASN A 193 -17.20 -27.79 23.84
N LYS A 194 -16.95 -29.04 24.26
CA LYS A 194 -16.32 -29.32 25.56
C LYS A 194 -15.04 -28.49 25.60
N ILE A 195 -14.94 -27.59 26.57
CA ILE A 195 -13.84 -26.63 26.74
C ILE A 195 -12.50 -27.38 26.62
N ARG A 196 -11.84 -27.30 25.45
CA ARG A 196 -10.55 -27.98 25.23
C ARG A 196 -9.54 -27.40 26.23
N PRO A 197 -8.62 -28.19 26.80
CA PRO A 197 -7.52 -27.65 27.62
C PRO A 197 -6.71 -26.58 26.87
N LYS A 198 -6.55 -26.72 25.54
CA LYS A 198 -5.94 -25.71 24.65
C LYS A 198 -6.74 -24.40 24.55
N HIS A 199 -8.05 -24.41 24.75
CA HIS A 199 -8.88 -23.19 24.81
C HIS A 199 -8.79 -22.46 26.16
N GLN A 200 -8.15 -23.05 27.17
CA GLN A 200 -7.89 -22.43 28.47
C GLN A 200 -6.47 -21.83 28.56
N GLN A 201 -5.56 -22.23 27.66
CA GLN A 201 -4.22 -21.66 27.61
C GLN A 201 -4.29 -20.20 27.17
N LYS A 202 -4.11 -19.29 28.15
CA LYS A 202 -3.90 -17.87 27.88
C LYS A 202 -2.52 -17.68 27.28
N ILE A 203 -2.44 -16.84 26.25
CA ILE A 203 -1.16 -16.41 25.69
C ILE A 203 -0.51 -15.45 26.68
N THR A 204 0.79 -15.60 26.95
CA THR A 204 1.55 -14.67 27.80
C THR A 204 1.36 -13.24 27.30
N GLY A 205 0.82 -12.36 28.15
CA GLY A 205 0.54 -10.95 27.81
C GLY A 205 -0.77 -10.68 27.07
N SER A 206 -1.66 -11.68 26.89
CA SER A 206 -3.02 -11.49 26.37
C SER A 206 -4.08 -11.94 27.39
N SER A 207 -5.19 -11.21 27.47
CA SER A 207 -6.34 -11.63 28.28
C SER A 207 -7.10 -12.83 27.69
N PHE A 208 -6.93 -13.05 26.37
CA PHE A 208 -7.72 -13.97 25.59
C PHE A 208 -7.05 -15.34 25.46
N SER A 209 -7.88 -16.38 25.33
CA SER A 209 -7.41 -17.71 24.95
C SER A 209 -6.80 -17.69 23.55
N PHE A 210 -5.97 -18.70 23.26
CA PHE A 210 -5.36 -18.88 21.94
C PHE A 210 -6.37 -18.82 20.78
N SER A 211 -7.51 -19.50 20.90
CA SER A 211 -8.56 -19.49 19.87
C SER A 211 -9.25 -18.15 19.72
N THR A 212 -9.54 -17.46 20.82
CA THR A 212 -10.15 -16.12 20.76
C THR A 212 -9.18 -15.14 20.12
N SER A 213 -7.90 -15.21 20.47
CA SER A 213 -6.83 -14.42 19.86
C SER A 213 -6.72 -14.68 18.34
N LEU A 214 -6.70 -15.94 17.92
CA LEU A 214 -6.67 -16.33 16.51
C LEU A 214 -7.88 -15.77 15.74
N ILE A 215 -9.09 -15.96 16.26
CA ILE A 215 -10.33 -15.51 15.63
C ILE A 215 -10.35 -13.99 15.49
N ILE A 216 -10.00 -13.24 16.55
CA ILE A 216 -9.94 -11.77 16.47
C ILE A 216 -8.94 -11.34 15.40
N GLY A 217 -7.73 -11.91 15.40
CA GLY A 217 -6.70 -11.61 14.39
C GLY A 217 -7.14 -11.90 12.96
N ASP A 218 -7.88 -12.98 12.73
CA ASP A 218 -8.41 -13.33 11.41
C ASP A 218 -9.50 -12.35 10.94
N HIS A 219 -10.35 -11.86 11.86
CA HIS A 219 -11.33 -10.81 11.52
C HIS A 219 -10.65 -9.49 11.19
N LEU A 220 -9.56 -9.14 11.89
CA LEU A 220 -8.77 -7.95 11.56
C LEU A 220 -8.12 -8.05 10.17
N ARG A 221 -7.61 -9.24 9.80
CA ARG A 221 -7.13 -9.51 8.44
C ARG A 221 -8.25 -9.38 7.40
N ALA A 222 -9.46 -9.84 7.72
CA ALA A 222 -10.62 -9.69 6.85
C ALA A 222 -11.08 -8.22 6.71
N VAL A 223 -10.93 -7.40 7.76
CA VAL A 223 -11.14 -5.95 7.69
C VAL A 223 -10.05 -5.28 6.84
N ALA A 224 -8.80 -5.72 6.92
CA ALA A 224 -7.72 -5.22 6.05
C ALA A 224 -8.04 -5.47 4.57
N GLN A 225 -8.50 -6.67 4.20
CA GLN A 225 -8.94 -6.96 2.83
C GLN A 225 -10.10 -6.07 2.38
N LEU A 226 -11.09 -5.84 3.25
CA LEU A 226 -12.20 -4.94 2.94
C LEU A 226 -11.71 -3.52 2.63
N ILE A 227 -10.70 -3.05 3.36
CA ILE A 227 -10.10 -1.72 3.18
C ILE A 227 -9.32 -1.65 1.86
N GLU A 228 -8.58 -2.70 1.52
CA GLU A 228 -7.86 -2.79 0.24
C GLU A 228 -8.82 -2.74 -0.96
N GLU A 229 -9.94 -3.48 -0.88
CA GLU A 229 -10.92 -3.58 -1.97
C GLU A 229 -11.86 -2.36 -2.07
N ARG A 230 -12.29 -1.79 -0.94
CA ARG A 230 -13.33 -0.73 -0.89
C ARG A 230 -12.81 0.62 -0.36
N GLY A 231 -11.50 0.76 -0.24
CA GLY A 231 -10.83 1.97 0.24
C GLY A 231 -10.86 2.15 1.76
N TYR A 232 -10.24 3.23 2.23
CA TYR A 232 -9.97 3.50 3.66
C TYR A 232 -11.22 3.66 4.57
N ARG A 233 -12.43 3.72 4.00
CA ARG A 233 -13.72 3.68 4.73
C ARG A 233 -14.53 2.41 4.50
N GLY A 234 -13.99 1.43 3.77
CA GLY A 234 -14.65 0.14 3.50
C GLY A 234 -15.91 0.27 2.65
N GLY A 235 -15.99 1.30 1.81
CA GLY A 235 -17.18 1.63 1.01
C GLY A 235 -18.35 2.28 1.79
N LEU A 236 -18.15 2.64 3.06
CA LEU A 236 -19.18 3.27 3.88
C LEU A 236 -19.23 4.78 3.68
N ASN A 237 -20.45 5.33 3.61
CA ASN A 237 -20.69 6.75 3.37
C ASN A 237 -19.98 7.65 4.42
N ASP A 238 -19.42 8.78 3.97
CA ASP A 238 -18.84 9.80 4.85
C ASP A 238 -19.90 10.79 5.38
N GLY A 239 -21.15 10.63 4.92
CA GLY A 239 -22.24 11.56 5.11
C GLY A 239 -21.99 12.86 4.35
N ARG A 240 -22.59 13.95 4.81
CA ARG A 240 -22.40 15.30 4.24
C ARG A 240 -21.19 16.04 4.83
N ARG A 241 -20.12 15.34 5.24
CA ARG A 241 -18.92 15.97 5.82
C ARG A 241 -18.11 16.66 4.74
N ASN A 242 -17.93 17.98 4.87
CA ASN A 242 -17.07 18.74 3.97
C ASN A 242 -15.62 18.78 4.49
N ARG A 243 -14.88 17.68 4.28
CA ARG A 243 -13.49 17.55 4.74
C ARG A 243 -12.54 18.57 4.10
N GLN A 244 -12.77 18.91 2.83
CA GLN A 244 -11.91 19.83 2.10
C GLN A 244 -12.01 21.26 2.65
N SER A 245 -13.23 21.76 2.83
CA SER A 245 -13.41 23.10 3.42
C SER A 245 -12.89 23.18 4.85
N PHE A 246 -12.92 22.09 5.63
CA PHE A 246 -12.27 22.11 6.95
C PHE A 246 -10.74 22.18 6.87
N LYS A 247 -10.10 21.48 5.91
CA LYS A 247 -8.65 21.61 5.68
C LYS A 247 -8.27 23.03 5.29
N GLU A 248 -9.01 23.63 4.36
CA GLU A 248 -8.83 25.03 3.94
C GLU A 248 -9.04 25.99 5.11
N TYR A 249 -10.06 25.74 5.93
CA TYR A 249 -10.31 26.53 7.14
C TYR A 249 -9.15 26.46 8.13
N VAL A 250 -8.59 25.27 8.38
CA VAL A 250 -7.42 25.09 9.25
C VAL A 250 -6.17 25.78 8.67
N GLN A 251 -5.96 25.71 7.35
CA GLN A 251 -4.83 26.39 6.69
C GLN A 251 -4.93 27.92 6.76
N ALA A 252 -6.14 28.46 6.65
CA ALA A 252 -6.40 29.89 6.78
C ALA A 252 -6.44 30.38 8.23
N PHE A 253 -6.50 29.48 9.20
CA PHE A 253 -6.62 29.83 10.61
C PHE A 253 -5.29 30.32 11.18
N SER A 254 -5.25 31.59 11.58
CA SER A 254 -4.15 32.18 12.32
C SER A 254 -4.46 32.23 13.81
N VAL A 255 -3.53 31.77 14.65
CA VAL A 255 -3.63 31.89 16.10
C VAL A 255 -3.59 33.37 16.48
N LYS A 256 -4.59 33.85 17.22
CA LYS A 256 -4.53 35.14 17.90
C LYS A 256 -3.98 34.93 19.31
N GLU A 257 -3.15 35.85 19.80
CA GLU A 257 -2.76 35.88 21.21
C GLU A 257 -3.99 36.17 22.07
N GLU A 258 -4.63 35.12 22.57
CA GLU A 258 -5.75 35.17 23.51
C GLU A 258 -5.28 34.68 24.89
N LYS A 259 -5.92 35.19 25.94
CA LYS A 259 -5.66 34.74 27.32
C LYS A 259 -6.13 33.28 27.45
N ARG A 260 -5.22 32.37 27.78
CA ARG A 260 -5.55 30.95 27.99
C ARG A 260 -6.58 30.76 29.10
N ALA A 261 -7.69 30.11 28.78
CA ALA A 261 -8.62 29.55 29.75
C ALA A 261 -8.00 28.34 30.46
N LYS A 262 -8.53 27.93 31.62
CA LYS A 262 -8.18 26.63 32.21
C LYS A 262 -9.00 25.53 31.55
N TYR A 263 -10.31 25.75 31.43
CA TYR A 263 -11.22 24.81 30.78
C TYR A 263 -11.99 25.44 29.63
N SER A 264 -12.10 24.71 28.54
CA SER A 264 -12.95 25.04 27.40
C SER A 264 -14.05 23.99 27.22
N ALA A 265 -15.28 24.41 26.94
CA ALA A 265 -16.35 23.53 26.48
C ALA A 265 -16.69 23.81 25.02
N ILE A 266 -16.84 22.75 24.23
CA ILE A 266 -17.13 22.80 22.81
C ILE A 266 -18.51 22.19 22.58
N ILE A 267 -19.43 23.01 22.10
CA ILE A 267 -20.84 22.66 21.91
C ILE A 267 -21.23 22.89 20.45
N PRO A 268 -21.30 21.84 19.62
CA PRO A 268 -21.89 21.95 18.29
C PRO A 268 -23.42 22.07 18.41
N VAL A 269 -24.02 22.96 17.63
CA VAL A 269 -25.49 23.13 17.58
C VAL A 269 -25.96 23.29 16.15
N GLY A 270 -27.01 22.56 15.79
CA GLY A 270 -27.76 22.68 14.56
C GLY A 270 -29.09 23.39 14.84
N LYS A 271 -30.19 22.64 14.97
CA LYS A 271 -31.55 23.20 15.10
C LYS A 271 -32.18 22.86 16.44
N GLU A 272 -31.47 23.12 17.52
CA GLU A 272 -31.87 22.78 18.88
C GLU A 272 -32.08 24.03 19.77
N PRO A 273 -33.04 24.92 19.44
CA PRO A 273 -33.22 26.16 20.19
C PRO A 273 -33.66 25.90 21.63
N ASP A 274 -34.39 24.82 21.89
CA ASP A 274 -35.05 24.61 23.18
C ASP A 274 -34.10 24.03 24.25
N THR A 275 -32.99 23.40 23.88
CA THR A 275 -32.03 22.77 24.80
C THR A 275 -30.76 23.58 24.99
N ILE A 276 -30.28 24.29 23.95
CA ILE A 276 -28.95 24.92 23.95
C ILE A 276 -28.72 25.90 25.11
N ALA A 277 -29.74 26.68 25.51
CA ALA A 277 -29.61 27.63 26.61
C ALA A 277 -29.38 26.93 27.96
N GLU A 278 -30.06 25.80 28.19
CA GLU A 278 -29.91 25.01 29.41
C GLU A 278 -28.58 24.24 29.42
N VAL A 279 -28.14 23.72 28.26
CA VAL A 279 -26.79 23.13 28.10
C VAL A 279 -25.72 24.14 28.49
N ILE A 280 -25.78 25.38 27.98
CA ILE A 280 -24.82 26.44 28.34
C ILE A 280 -24.88 26.74 29.84
N ALA A 281 -26.08 26.77 30.44
CA ALA A 281 -26.23 27.03 31.86
C ALA A 281 -25.58 25.94 32.73
N GLU A 282 -25.76 24.66 32.40
CA GLU A 282 -25.12 23.56 33.12
C GLU A 282 -23.60 23.53 32.92
N VAL A 283 -23.11 23.88 31.73
CA VAL A 283 -21.67 24.01 31.45
C VAL A 283 -21.03 25.13 32.28
N LYS A 284 -21.72 26.28 32.44
CA LYS A 284 -21.27 27.35 33.35
C LYS A 284 -21.25 26.88 34.81
N LYS A 285 -22.26 26.11 35.24
CA LYS A 285 -22.30 25.54 36.60
C LYS A 285 -21.19 24.51 36.84
N ALA A 286 -20.70 23.84 35.80
CA ALA A 286 -19.58 22.92 35.87
C ALA A 286 -18.21 23.61 36.01
N GLY A 287 -18.17 24.95 36.03
CA GLY A 287 -16.94 25.73 36.26
C GLY A 287 -16.10 25.95 35.00
N ILE A 288 -16.68 25.84 33.81
CA ILE A 288 -15.98 26.09 32.55
C ILE A 288 -15.77 27.58 32.31
N ASP A 289 -14.52 28.00 32.03
CA ASP A 289 -14.16 29.41 31.79
C ASP A 289 -14.50 29.88 30.37
N GLU A 290 -14.26 29.02 29.38
CA GLU A 290 -14.44 29.34 27.96
C GLU A 290 -15.49 28.40 27.34
N ILE A 291 -16.60 28.95 26.87
CA ILE A 291 -17.64 28.17 26.19
C ILE A 291 -17.66 28.57 24.72
N ILE A 292 -17.47 27.60 23.84
CA ILE A 292 -17.45 27.76 22.40
C ILE A 292 -18.63 27.03 21.80
N VAL A 293 -19.55 27.79 21.22
CA VAL A 293 -20.71 27.24 20.51
C VAL A 293 -20.46 27.36 19.01
N VAL A 294 -20.49 26.22 18.33
CA VAL A 294 -20.31 26.16 16.87
C VAL A 294 -21.66 25.94 16.21
N LEU A 295 -22.20 27.00 15.61
CA LEU A 295 -23.47 26.97 14.88
C LEU A 295 -23.24 26.31 13.51
N ASN A 296 -23.83 25.14 13.31
CA ASN A 296 -23.61 24.27 12.15
C ASN A 296 -24.86 24.22 11.27
N GLY A 297 -25.13 25.27 10.50
CA GLY A 297 -26.38 25.40 9.73
C GLY A 297 -27.61 25.62 10.63
N ALA A 298 -27.42 26.38 11.70
CA ALA A 298 -28.44 26.64 12.70
C ALA A 298 -29.54 27.58 12.22
N ASP A 299 -30.77 27.41 12.74
CA ASP A 299 -31.86 28.35 12.51
C ASP A 299 -31.72 29.65 13.32
N GLU A 300 -32.41 30.71 12.90
CA GLU A 300 -32.32 32.03 13.54
C GLU A 300 -32.71 32.00 15.03
N ARG A 301 -33.66 31.14 15.41
CA ARG A 301 -34.10 31.02 16.81
C ARG A 301 -32.97 30.44 17.70
N THR A 302 -32.22 29.49 17.17
CA THR A 302 -31.03 28.92 17.82
C THR A 302 -29.92 29.97 17.90
N LYS A 303 -29.65 30.69 16.81
CA LYS A 303 -28.63 31.77 16.77
C LYS A 303 -28.90 32.82 17.83
N GLU A 304 -30.11 33.37 17.88
CA GLU A 304 -30.49 34.40 18.87
C GLU A 304 -30.29 33.94 20.32
N LYS A 305 -30.59 32.67 20.63
CA LYS A 305 -30.45 32.13 21.99
C LYS A 305 -28.98 31.97 22.39
N VAL A 306 -28.14 31.55 21.46
CA VAL A 306 -26.69 31.40 21.68
C VAL A 306 -26.03 32.77 21.88
N GLU A 307 -26.36 33.75 21.03
CA GLU A 307 -25.80 35.11 21.11
C GLU A 307 -26.16 35.80 22.44
N LYS A 308 -27.40 35.63 22.92
CA LYS A 308 -27.84 36.15 24.23
C LYS A 308 -27.12 35.51 25.42
N SER A 309 -26.43 34.40 25.24
CA SER A 309 -25.79 33.64 26.31
C SER A 309 -24.37 34.15 26.66
N GLY A 310 -23.82 35.09 25.86
CA GLY A 310 -22.52 35.71 26.11
C GLY A 310 -21.33 34.75 26.01
N VAL A 311 -21.42 33.77 25.12
CA VAL A 311 -20.39 32.74 24.88
C VAL A 311 -19.66 33.02 23.55
N LYS A 312 -18.51 32.37 23.31
CA LYS A 312 -17.78 32.48 22.04
C LYS A 312 -18.59 31.74 20.96
N VAL A 313 -18.97 32.42 19.89
CA VAL A 313 -19.81 31.86 18.82
C VAL A 313 -19.02 31.78 17.52
N ILE A 314 -19.06 30.62 16.89
CA ILE A 314 -18.49 30.39 15.56
C ILE A 314 -19.63 29.95 14.65
N ALA A 315 -19.95 30.74 13.63
CA ALA A 315 -21.13 30.53 12.81
C ALA A 315 -20.80 30.05 11.40
N PHE A 316 -21.50 29.02 10.95
CA PHE A 316 -21.53 28.57 9.56
C PHE A 316 -22.97 28.49 9.07
N ASP A 317 -23.26 29.16 7.96
CA ASP A 317 -24.61 29.20 7.38
C ASP A 317 -25.06 27.84 6.84
N GLN A 318 -24.11 27.03 6.38
CA GLN A 318 -24.36 25.67 5.91
C GLN A 318 -23.83 24.65 6.90
N ALA A 319 -24.52 23.51 7.02
CA ALA A 319 -24.07 22.41 7.85
C ALA A 319 -22.82 21.75 7.22
N LEU A 320 -21.72 21.72 7.96
CA LEU A 320 -20.43 21.15 7.56
C LEU A 320 -20.37 19.62 7.73
N GLY A 321 -21.43 19.00 8.24
CA GLY A 321 -21.47 17.59 8.63
C GLY A 321 -21.18 17.38 10.12
N HIS A 322 -21.20 16.12 10.55
CA HIS A 322 -20.99 15.74 11.95
C HIS A 322 -19.49 15.71 12.30
N ASN A 323 -19.11 15.93 13.57
CA ASN A 323 -17.74 16.04 14.09
C ASN A 323 -16.89 17.23 13.59
N ILE A 324 -17.07 17.75 12.36
CA ILE A 324 -16.35 18.95 11.90
C ILE A 324 -16.55 20.16 12.84
N PRO A 325 -17.77 20.47 13.31
CA PRO A 325 -17.98 21.54 14.29
C PRO A 325 -17.23 21.32 15.61
N ARG A 326 -17.06 20.06 16.05
CA ARG A 326 -16.28 19.73 17.25
C ARG A 326 -14.80 20.04 17.04
N ALA A 327 -14.27 19.67 15.88
CA ALA A 327 -12.88 19.95 15.52
C ALA A 327 -12.62 21.46 15.35
N ILE A 328 -13.57 22.21 14.78
CA ILE A 328 -13.49 23.69 14.70
C ILE A 328 -13.55 24.31 16.09
N GLY A 329 -14.47 23.86 16.94
CA GLY A 329 -14.53 24.36 18.32
C GLY A 329 -13.22 24.09 19.07
N ALA A 330 -12.63 22.91 18.88
CA ALA A 330 -11.34 22.54 19.46
C ALA A 330 -10.16 23.37 18.90
N LEU A 331 -10.22 23.78 17.63
CA LEU A 331 -9.23 24.67 17.01
C LEU A 331 -9.25 26.07 17.64
N HIS A 332 -10.43 26.54 18.03
CA HIS A 332 -10.64 27.88 18.60
C HIS A 332 -10.55 27.93 20.13
N SER A 333 -10.50 26.78 20.80
CA SER A 333 -10.36 26.75 22.25
C SER A 333 -8.94 27.06 22.68
N THR A 334 -8.85 27.74 23.82
CA THR A 334 -7.58 28.15 24.44
C THR A 334 -7.30 27.38 25.73
N GLY A 335 -8.29 26.62 26.23
CA GLY A 335 -8.21 25.84 27.46
C GLY A 335 -7.21 24.71 27.40
N ASP A 336 -6.57 24.47 28.55
CA ASP A 336 -5.68 23.33 28.77
C ASP A 336 -6.45 21.99 28.76
N ILE A 337 -7.75 22.03 29.08
CA ILE A 337 -8.67 20.89 29.00
C ILE A 337 -9.90 21.28 28.18
N CYS A 338 -10.24 20.43 27.20
CA CYS A 338 -11.39 20.61 26.33
C CYS A 338 -12.47 19.57 26.62
N LEU A 339 -13.64 20.03 27.07
CA LEU A 339 -14.85 19.24 27.24
C LEU A 339 -15.71 19.29 25.97
N PHE A 340 -16.08 18.13 25.44
CA PHE A 340 -16.88 17.99 24.23
C PHE A 340 -18.28 17.51 24.55
N LEU A 341 -19.28 18.23 24.04
CA LEU A 341 -20.70 18.02 24.31
C LEU A 341 -21.50 18.01 23.00
N ASP A 342 -22.80 17.77 23.10
CA ASP A 342 -23.79 18.04 22.05
C ASP A 342 -24.91 18.87 22.67
N SER A 343 -25.61 19.59 21.83
CA SER A 343 -26.77 20.40 22.19
C SER A 343 -28.08 19.61 22.23
N ASP A 344 -28.07 18.33 21.85
CA ASP A 344 -29.26 17.49 21.70
C ASP A 344 -30.02 17.23 23.00
N PHE A 345 -29.33 17.25 24.14
CA PHE A 345 -29.90 17.01 25.46
C PHE A 345 -29.05 17.67 26.54
N VAL A 346 -29.66 17.96 27.68
CA VAL A 346 -29.00 18.62 28.81
C VAL A 346 -28.31 17.57 29.68
N ILE A 347 -27.03 17.79 29.98
CA ILE A 347 -26.26 17.02 30.96
C ILE A 347 -26.01 17.95 32.14
N LYS A 348 -26.32 17.48 33.35
CA LYS A 348 -26.15 18.28 34.56
C LYS A 348 -24.68 18.53 34.86
N ALA A 349 -24.38 19.66 35.49
CA ALA A 349 -23.02 20.00 35.92
C ALA A 349 -22.34 18.89 36.73
N GLU A 350 -23.07 18.25 37.65
CA GLU A 350 -22.58 17.14 38.48
C GLU A 350 -22.09 15.92 37.66
N ASP A 351 -22.63 15.74 36.46
CA ASP A 351 -22.25 14.67 35.53
C ASP A 351 -21.17 15.11 34.52
N LEU A 352 -20.86 16.41 34.42
CA LEU A 352 -19.82 16.95 33.54
C LEU A 352 -18.47 17.06 34.25
N THR A 353 -18.48 17.48 35.52
CA THR A 353 -17.28 17.71 36.33
C THR A 353 -16.34 16.49 36.41
N PRO A 354 -16.82 15.23 36.52
CA PRO A 354 -15.93 14.06 36.59
C PRO A 354 -14.96 13.95 35.39
N PHE A 355 -15.40 14.31 34.18
CA PHE A 355 -14.57 14.24 32.98
C PHE A 355 -13.41 15.24 33.00
N ILE A 356 -13.68 16.45 33.51
CA ILE A 356 -12.68 17.52 33.62
C ILE A 356 -11.66 17.13 34.69
N HIS A 357 -12.13 16.72 35.87
CA HIS A 357 -11.27 16.32 36.98
C HIS A 357 -10.36 15.15 36.61
N ALA A 358 -10.87 14.15 35.88
CA ALA A 358 -10.04 13.03 35.43
C ALA A 358 -8.84 13.49 34.57
N VAL A 359 -9.03 14.49 33.70
CA VAL A 359 -7.93 15.05 32.90
C VAL A 359 -6.98 15.89 33.75
N GLU A 360 -7.48 16.64 34.74
CA GLU A 360 -6.63 17.35 35.71
C GLU A 360 -5.78 16.40 36.56
N GLU A 361 -6.34 15.24 36.92
CA GLU A 361 -5.70 14.22 37.75
C GLU A 361 -4.74 13.32 36.94
N GLY A 362 -4.60 13.55 35.64
CA GLY A 362 -3.55 12.97 34.80
C GLY A 362 -4.02 12.01 33.70
N ALA A 363 -5.33 11.88 33.44
CA ALA A 363 -5.79 11.31 32.18
C ALA A 363 -5.49 12.28 31.02
N ASP A 364 -5.10 11.76 29.86
CA ASP A 364 -5.03 12.60 28.65
C ASP A 364 -6.39 12.70 27.95
N ILE A 365 -7.19 11.63 28.05
CA ILE A 365 -8.54 11.53 27.49
C ILE A 365 -9.46 10.83 28.49
N ALA A 366 -10.57 11.49 28.84
CA ALA A 366 -11.65 11.00 29.69
C ALA A 366 -12.89 10.67 28.86
N LEU A 367 -13.25 9.38 28.79
CA LEU A 367 -14.37 8.84 28.01
C LEU A 367 -15.60 8.58 28.88
N ASN A 368 -16.79 8.73 28.29
CA ASN A 368 -18.06 8.29 28.89
C ASN A 368 -18.05 6.77 29.05
N ASP A 369 -18.29 6.29 30.26
CA ASP A 369 -18.33 4.87 30.55
C ASP A 369 -19.71 4.30 30.21
N LEU A 370 -19.81 3.64 29.07
CA LEU A 370 -21.00 3.00 28.53
C LEU A 370 -20.92 1.46 28.61
N GLU A 371 -20.04 0.89 29.44
CA GLU A 371 -19.88 -0.57 29.56
C GLU A 371 -21.21 -1.26 29.89
N ILE A 372 -22.08 -0.59 30.64
CA ILE A 372 -23.42 -1.08 31.01
C ILE A 372 -24.31 -1.44 29.81
N LEU A 373 -23.99 -0.96 28.60
CA LEU A 373 -24.68 -1.36 27.38
C LEU A 373 -24.43 -2.81 27.00
N LEU A 374 -23.29 -3.40 27.38
CA LEU A 374 -23.01 -4.82 27.19
C LEU A 374 -23.93 -5.72 28.02
N ASP A 375 -24.44 -5.20 29.14
CA ASP A 375 -25.36 -5.91 30.03
C ASP A 375 -26.83 -5.66 29.68
N ARG A 376 -27.17 -4.46 29.18
CA ARG A 376 -28.56 -4.01 29.01
C ARG A 376 -29.08 -4.05 27.57
N ALA A 377 -28.21 -4.01 26.56
CA ALA A 377 -28.61 -3.90 25.16
C ALA A 377 -28.40 -5.22 24.41
N HIS A 378 -29.49 -5.96 24.21
CA HIS A 378 -29.50 -7.24 23.49
C HIS A 378 -30.55 -7.21 22.37
N PRO A 379 -30.16 -7.28 21.08
CA PRO A 379 -28.79 -7.36 20.59
C PRO A 379 -27.99 -6.07 20.78
N LEU A 380 -26.66 -6.23 20.87
CA LEU A 380 -25.72 -5.11 20.90
C LEU A 380 -25.84 -4.30 19.60
N HIS A 381 -25.85 -2.97 19.70
CA HIS A 381 -25.89 -2.12 18.51
C HIS A 381 -24.58 -2.24 17.72
N SER A 382 -24.65 -2.20 16.38
CA SER A 382 -23.49 -2.35 15.48
C SER A 382 -22.36 -1.36 15.79
N VAL A 383 -22.70 -0.11 16.09
CA VAL A 383 -21.74 0.91 16.55
C VAL A 383 -21.02 0.49 17.83
N SER A 384 -21.72 -0.07 18.82
CA SER A 384 -21.07 -0.54 20.05
C SER A 384 -20.17 -1.75 19.79
N ALA A 385 -20.58 -2.65 18.89
CA ALA A 385 -19.74 -3.77 18.47
C ALA A 385 -18.47 -3.30 17.73
N ALA A 386 -18.58 -2.27 16.87
CA ALA A 386 -17.44 -1.68 16.17
C ALA A 386 -16.44 -1.01 17.14
N LYS A 387 -16.94 -0.27 18.14
CA LYS A 387 -16.11 0.30 19.22
C LYS A 387 -15.35 -0.80 19.96
N TYR A 388 -16.06 -1.87 20.31
CA TYR A 388 -15.46 -2.98 21.04
C TYR A 388 -14.40 -3.71 20.23
N LEU A 389 -14.65 -3.97 18.94
CA LEU A 389 -13.63 -4.54 18.06
C LEU A 389 -12.40 -3.63 17.91
N LEU A 390 -12.59 -2.32 17.79
CA LEU A 390 -11.47 -1.37 17.68
C LEU A 390 -10.63 -1.33 18.96
N ASN A 391 -11.26 -1.30 20.13
CA ASN A 391 -10.57 -1.31 21.42
C ASN A 391 -9.81 -2.63 21.65
N MET A 392 -10.36 -3.77 21.21
CA MET A 392 -9.60 -5.03 21.18
C MET A 392 -8.37 -4.93 20.27
N ALA A 393 -8.54 -4.41 19.05
CA ALA A 393 -7.42 -4.22 18.11
C ALA A 393 -6.31 -3.31 18.67
N LEU A 394 -6.68 -2.30 19.46
CA LEU A 394 -5.77 -1.38 20.15
C LEU A 394 -5.16 -1.95 21.45
N LYS A 395 -5.45 -3.22 21.81
CA LYS A 395 -5.05 -3.85 23.08
C LYS A 395 -5.53 -3.10 24.33
N ARG A 396 -6.69 -2.44 24.22
CA ARG A 396 -7.35 -1.68 25.28
C ARG A 396 -8.74 -2.25 25.57
N GLU A 397 -8.73 -3.54 25.89
CA GLU A 397 -9.95 -4.31 26.15
C GLU A 397 -10.72 -3.81 27.38
N ASP A 398 -10.02 -3.16 28.30
CA ASP A 398 -10.57 -2.44 29.45
C ASP A 398 -11.51 -1.30 29.04
N LEU A 399 -11.34 -0.73 27.85
CA LEU A 399 -12.24 0.30 27.32
C LEU A 399 -13.53 -0.26 26.75
N THR A 400 -13.63 -1.57 26.50
CA THR A 400 -14.83 -2.24 25.98
C THR A 400 -15.53 -1.45 24.85
N VAL A 401 -16.73 -0.90 25.08
CA VAL A 401 -17.54 -0.10 24.13
C VAL A 401 -17.35 1.42 24.27
N ASN A 402 -16.38 1.87 25.06
CA ASN A 402 -16.15 3.27 25.37
C ASN A 402 -15.23 3.89 24.31
N SER A 403 -15.62 5.07 23.81
CA SER A 403 -14.86 5.75 22.76
C SER A 403 -15.21 7.23 22.66
N LEU A 404 -14.34 8.01 22.02
CA LEU A 404 -14.58 9.42 21.65
C LEU A 404 -15.79 9.64 20.73
N THR A 405 -16.37 8.59 20.17
CA THR A 405 -17.63 8.70 19.41
C THR A 405 -18.80 9.09 20.33
N ALA A 406 -18.74 8.70 21.60
CA ALA A 406 -19.74 9.09 22.59
C ALA A 406 -19.32 10.37 23.30
N ILE A 407 -20.29 11.25 23.49
CA ILE A 407 -20.19 12.39 24.40
C ILE A 407 -20.89 12.04 25.73
N PRO A 408 -20.68 12.81 26.81
CA PRO A 408 -19.59 13.77 26.98
C PRO A 408 -18.23 13.07 26.99
N HIS A 409 -17.18 13.79 26.62
CA HIS A 409 -15.79 13.37 26.87
C HIS A 409 -14.92 14.60 27.03
N ALA A 410 -13.80 14.47 27.73
CA ALA A 410 -12.82 15.54 27.87
C ALA A 410 -11.43 15.06 27.43
N MET A 411 -10.59 15.98 27.00
CA MET A 411 -9.20 15.68 26.68
C MET A 411 -8.29 16.89 26.89
N SER A 412 -7.02 16.62 27.15
CA SER A 412 -6.01 17.67 27.32
C SER A 412 -5.71 18.37 25.98
N ARG A 413 -5.33 19.66 26.04
CA ARG A 413 -4.82 20.39 24.87
C ARG A 413 -3.62 19.69 24.26
N LYS A 414 -2.74 19.15 25.12
CA LYS A 414 -1.55 18.40 24.72
C LYS A 414 -1.86 17.29 23.73
N VAL A 415 -2.87 16.45 24.00
CA VAL A 415 -3.21 15.35 23.08
C VAL A 415 -3.82 15.86 21.77
N ILE A 416 -4.59 16.95 21.79
CA ILE A 416 -5.14 17.59 20.58
C ILE A 416 -4.00 18.07 19.67
N ASP A 417 -3.02 18.76 20.25
CA ASP A 417 -1.90 19.35 19.52
C ASP A 417 -0.97 18.26 18.95
N GLU A 418 -0.68 17.21 19.72
CA GLU A 418 0.23 16.12 19.30
C GLU A 418 -0.38 15.13 18.29
N ILE A 419 -1.69 14.91 18.33
CA ILE A 419 -2.40 14.02 17.39
C ILE A 419 -2.87 14.77 16.14
N GLY A 420 -3.09 16.07 16.27
CA GLY A 420 -3.48 16.97 15.19
C GLY A 420 -4.99 17.10 15.06
N ILE A 421 -5.43 18.37 14.99
CA ILE A 421 -6.84 18.79 14.98
C ILE A 421 -7.67 18.16 13.86
N LEU A 422 -7.07 17.93 12.68
CA LEU A 422 -7.75 17.33 11.54
C LEU A 422 -8.29 15.93 11.85
N THR A 423 -7.62 15.20 12.74
CA THR A 423 -8.00 13.85 13.11
C THR A 423 -9.33 13.81 13.91
N LEU A 424 -9.72 14.90 14.58
CA LEU A 424 -11.00 14.98 15.32
C LEU A 424 -12.24 14.88 14.42
N MET A 425 -12.09 15.02 13.11
CA MET A 425 -13.16 14.69 12.15
C MET A 425 -13.60 13.22 12.24
N SER A 426 -12.69 12.32 12.64
CA SER A 426 -12.93 10.90 12.89
C SER A 426 -12.50 10.56 14.33
N PRO A 427 -13.41 10.68 15.31
CA PRO A 427 -13.09 10.41 16.72
C PRO A 427 -12.47 9.03 16.99
N PRO A 428 -12.91 7.92 16.34
CA PRO A 428 -12.23 6.63 16.47
C PRO A 428 -10.76 6.65 16.01
N LEU A 429 -10.45 7.35 14.92
CA LEU A 429 -9.08 7.50 14.42
C LEU A 429 -8.24 8.33 15.39
N PHE A 430 -8.80 9.41 15.95
CA PHE A 430 -8.10 10.24 16.94
C PHE A 430 -7.73 9.40 18.17
N GLN A 431 -8.70 8.65 18.71
CA GLN A 431 -8.48 7.75 19.84
C GLN A 431 -7.42 6.69 19.54
N ALA A 432 -7.48 6.06 18.36
CA ALA A 432 -6.50 5.06 17.95
C ALA A 432 -5.08 5.64 17.92
N LYS A 433 -4.89 6.83 17.32
CA LYS A 433 -3.60 7.52 17.30
C LYS A 433 -3.13 7.89 18.71
N ALA A 434 -4.03 8.37 19.57
CA ALA A 434 -3.70 8.72 20.96
C ALA A 434 -3.18 7.50 21.74
N ILE A 435 -3.89 6.37 21.67
CA ILE A 435 -3.48 5.13 22.35
C ILE A 435 -2.12 4.64 21.81
N LEU A 436 -1.92 4.65 20.49
CA LEU A 436 -0.65 4.21 19.88
C LEU A 436 0.54 5.13 20.21
N LYS A 437 0.29 6.42 20.47
CA LYS A 437 1.31 7.35 20.98
C LYS A 437 1.56 7.23 22.49
N GLY A 438 0.84 6.35 23.19
CA GLY A 438 1.03 6.11 24.62
C GLY A 438 0.29 7.08 25.55
N PHE A 439 -0.68 7.84 25.04
CA PHE A 439 -1.51 8.70 25.88
C PHE A 439 -2.46 7.89 26.78
N LYS A 440 -2.70 8.41 27.99
CA LYS A 440 -3.57 7.77 29.00
C LYS A 440 -5.04 8.06 28.68
N VAL A 441 -5.72 7.07 28.11
CA VAL A 441 -7.16 7.11 27.80
C VAL A 441 -7.93 6.29 28.82
N GLU A 442 -8.94 6.87 29.49
CA GLU A 442 -9.68 6.21 30.58
C GLU A 442 -11.19 6.38 30.43
N SER A 443 -11.97 5.41 30.93
CA SER A 443 -13.43 5.50 31.05
C SER A 443 -13.78 5.98 32.45
N ILE A 444 -14.55 7.06 32.58
CA ILE A 444 -14.61 7.83 33.84
C ILE A 444 -15.98 7.76 34.52
N HIS A 445 -17.02 8.22 33.83
CA HIS A 445 -18.34 8.40 34.42
C HIS A 445 -19.42 7.99 33.42
N TYR A 446 -20.49 7.36 33.91
CA TYR A 446 -21.63 6.96 33.07
C TYR A 446 -22.59 8.13 32.91
N VAL A 447 -22.81 8.55 31.66
CA VAL A 447 -23.87 9.47 31.26
C VAL A 447 -24.75 8.79 30.21
N ASP A 448 -26.05 8.64 30.49
CA ASP A 448 -27.00 7.99 29.59
C ASP A 448 -27.29 8.85 28.35
N VAL A 449 -26.47 8.68 27.32
CA VAL A 449 -26.65 9.34 26.03
C VAL A 449 -27.44 8.50 25.03
N VAL A 450 -27.88 7.30 25.42
CA VAL A 450 -28.58 6.37 24.53
C VAL A 450 -30.09 6.59 24.57
N LYS A 451 -30.70 6.70 25.76
CA LYS A 451 -32.15 6.93 25.87
C LYS A 451 -32.59 8.22 25.18
N PRO A 452 -31.92 9.38 25.36
CA PRO A 452 -32.31 10.61 24.69
C PRO A 452 -32.25 10.47 23.16
N ASN A 453 -31.22 9.79 22.64
CA ASN A 453 -31.06 9.57 21.20
C ASN A 453 -32.12 8.63 20.60
N LYS A 454 -32.65 7.66 21.36
CA LYS A 454 -33.75 6.76 20.93
C LYS A 454 -35.09 7.48 20.73
N ILE A 455 -35.29 8.67 21.30
CA ILE A 455 -36.53 9.45 21.16
C ILE A 455 -36.65 10.09 19.75
N ARG A 456 -35.56 10.11 18.96
CA ARG A 456 -35.54 10.61 17.58
C ARG A 456 -36.28 9.70 16.60
N LYS A 457 -37.60 9.91 16.44
CA LYS A 457 -38.46 9.22 15.45
C LYS A 457 -38.03 9.44 13.98
N GLN A 458 -37.22 10.46 13.67
CA GLN A 458 -36.90 10.87 12.30
C GLN A 458 -35.72 10.12 11.64
N HIS A 459 -34.97 9.30 12.38
CA HIS A 459 -33.84 8.52 11.82
C HIS A 459 -34.19 7.07 11.46
N HIS A 460 -35.47 6.70 11.45
CA HIS A 460 -35.88 5.29 11.44
C HIS A 460 -36.45 4.73 10.13
N ARG A 461 -36.49 5.46 9.00
CA ARG A 461 -36.93 4.86 7.71
C ARG A 461 -36.22 5.46 6.49
N GLN A 462 -35.32 4.67 5.90
CA GLN A 462 -35.08 4.63 4.45
C GLN A 462 -35.09 3.16 4.00
N ALA A 463 -35.44 2.95 2.72
CA ALA A 463 -35.98 1.72 2.14
C ALA A 463 -34.95 0.57 1.93
N ASP A 464 -33.75 0.74 2.46
CA ASP A 464 -32.52 -0.03 2.21
C ASP A 464 -31.85 -0.51 3.52
N GLY A 465 -32.53 -0.36 4.66
CA GLY A 465 -32.23 -1.11 5.89
C GLY A 465 -31.09 -0.57 6.78
N ARG A 466 -30.37 0.49 6.38
CA ARG A 466 -29.34 1.15 7.21
C ARG A 466 -29.58 2.65 7.35
N VAL A 467 -29.31 3.18 8.55
CA VAL A 467 -29.41 4.62 8.85
C VAL A 467 -28.10 5.30 8.46
N GLU A 468 -28.16 6.40 7.69
CA GLU A 468 -26.98 7.17 7.21
C GLU A 468 -25.99 7.49 8.34
N SER A 469 -26.50 7.81 9.55
CA SER A 469 -25.66 8.09 10.72
C SER A 469 -24.87 6.87 11.21
N THR A 470 -25.43 5.67 11.10
CA THR A 470 -24.76 4.42 11.47
C THR A 470 -23.63 4.12 10.49
N ASP A 471 -23.88 4.21 9.18
CA ASP A 471 -22.85 3.98 8.16
C ASP A 471 -21.70 4.97 8.28
N ARG A 472 -21.99 6.25 8.56
CA ARG A 472 -20.96 7.26 8.82
C ARG A 472 -20.06 6.87 9.99
N ILE A 473 -20.65 6.45 11.12
CA ILE A 473 -19.90 6.06 12.31
C ILE A 473 -19.11 4.77 12.07
N LEU A 474 -19.70 3.76 11.44
CA LEU A 474 -18.98 2.53 11.08
C LEU A 474 -17.81 2.84 10.14
N GLY A 475 -17.99 3.75 9.17
CA GLY A 475 -16.91 4.22 8.29
C GLY A 475 -15.80 4.95 9.04
N ASP A 476 -16.12 5.68 10.13
CA ASP A 476 -15.09 6.29 11.00
C ASP A 476 -14.26 5.23 11.74
N HIS A 477 -14.88 4.10 12.11
CA HIS A 477 -14.16 2.97 12.70
C HIS A 477 -13.29 2.27 11.67
N ILE A 478 -13.78 2.09 10.43
CA ILE A 478 -12.96 1.54 9.34
C ILE A 478 -11.78 2.46 9.02
N GLU A 479 -11.96 3.78 9.06
CA GLU A 479 -10.85 4.74 8.92
C GLU A 479 -9.80 4.58 10.04
N ALA A 480 -10.23 4.31 11.28
CA ALA A 480 -9.32 3.96 12.37
C ALA A 480 -8.62 2.61 12.16
N PHE A 481 -9.34 1.59 11.69
CA PHE A 481 -8.75 0.30 11.33
C PHE A 481 -7.76 0.43 10.16
N SER A 482 -8.03 1.27 9.16
CA SER A 482 -7.14 1.52 8.03
C SER A 482 -5.79 2.05 8.50
N TYR A 483 -5.80 2.95 9.49
CA TYR A 483 -4.58 3.44 10.12
C TYR A 483 -3.89 2.37 10.97
N LEU A 484 -4.64 1.59 11.75
CA LEU A 484 -4.05 0.58 12.64
C LEU A 484 -3.46 -0.61 11.88
N LEU A 485 -4.17 -1.09 10.86
CA LEU A 485 -3.83 -2.29 10.10
C LEU A 485 -2.71 -2.06 9.08
N SER A 486 -2.38 -0.80 8.76
CA SER A 486 -1.19 -0.47 7.96
C SER A 486 0.11 -0.82 8.70
N PHE A 487 0.10 -0.90 10.04
CA PHE A 487 1.26 -1.33 10.83
C PHE A 487 1.34 -2.85 10.97
N ASN A 488 0.19 -3.50 11.22
CA ASN A 488 0.10 -4.95 11.40
C ASN A 488 -1.34 -5.42 11.18
N GLN A 489 -1.57 -6.24 10.14
CA GLN A 489 -2.90 -6.72 9.76
C GLN A 489 -3.60 -7.61 10.80
N ARG A 490 -2.86 -8.13 11.80
CA ARG A 490 -3.42 -8.90 12.92
C ARG A 490 -3.31 -8.15 14.25
N CYS A 491 -2.80 -6.92 14.28
CA CYS A 491 -2.57 -6.14 15.50
C CYS A 491 -1.93 -6.95 16.64
N GLY A 492 -0.92 -7.78 16.33
CA GLY A 492 -0.23 -8.61 17.33
C GLY A 492 -1.05 -9.79 17.90
N TYR A 493 -2.21 -10.13 17.34
CA TYR A 493 -2.92 -11.37 17.66
C TYR A 493 -2.25 -12.58 16.99
N THR A 494 -2.23 -13.72 17.67
CA THR A 494 -1.54 -14.93 17.19
C THR A 494 -2.14 -15.41 15.86
N ASP A 495 -1.30 -15.92 14.97
CA ASP A 495 -1.72 -16.57 13.73
C ASP A 495 -2.01 -18.07 13.89
N GLY A 496 -1.84 -18.60 15.11
CA GLY A 496 -2.13 -20.00 15.36
C GLY A 496 -0.98 -20.95 14.99
N ASN A 497 0.19 -20.40 14.61
CA ASN A 497 1.31 -21.13 14.01
C ASN A 497 0.89 -21.92 12.74
N ARG A 498 -0.05 -21.37 11.95
CA ARG A 498 -0.51 -22.00 10.72
C ARG A 498 0.63 -22.15 9.72
N LYS A 499 0.68 -23.32 9.08
CA LYS A 499 1.64 -23.66 8.01
C LYS A 499 1.16 -23.13 6.67
N TRP A 500 1.18 -21.81 6.51
CA TRP A 500 0.76 -21.11 5.29
C TRP A 500 1.53 -21.54 4.04
N ASP A 501 2.79 -21.94 4.22
CA ASP A 501 3.66 -22.53 3.21
C ASP A 501 3.08 -23.78 2.55
N MET A 502 2.12 -24.44 3.19
CA MET A 502 1.44 -25.63 2.66
C MET A 502 0.27 -25.30 1.72
N LEU A 503 -0.19 -24.04 1.68
CA LEU A 503 -1.27 -23.58 0.79
C LEU A 503 -0.76 -23.00 -0.52
N GLN A 504 0.40 -22.37 -0.48
CA GLN A 504 1.00 -21.77 -1.64
C GLN A 504 1.81 -22.85 -2.35
N GLY A 505 1.66 -22.97 -3.68
CA GLY A 505 2.86 -23.32 -4.42
C GLY A 505 3.95 -22.34 -3.98
N GLN A 506 5.11 -22.84 -3.56
CA GLN A 506 6.25 -22.10 -2.99
C GLN A 506 6.20 -20.56 -3.23
N ILE A 507 6.00 -19.74 -2.18
CA ILE A 507 6.25 -18.29 -2.32
C ILE A 507 7.70 -18.11 -2.71
N ASP A 508 7.92 -17.53 -3.89
CA ASP A 508 9.27 -17.21 -4.35
C ASP A 508 9.87 -16.16 -3.40
N ARG A 509 10.96 -16.52 -2.72
CA ARG A 509 11.76 -15.62 -1.90
C ARG A 509 12.84 -15.03 -2.77
N VAL A 510 12.85 -13.71 -2.91
CA VAL A 510 13.74 -13.00 -3.83
C VAL A 510 14.63 -12.04 -3.05
N ALA A 511 15.92 -12.02 -3.36
CA ALA A 511 16.84 -10.97 -2.94
C ALA A 511 17.19 -10.08 -4.15
N VAL A 512 17.14 -8.76 -4.00
CA VAL A 512 17.57 -7.81 -5.05
C VAL A 512 18.75 -7.01 -4.50
N ILE A 513 19.91 -7.13 -5.11
CA ILE A 513 21.17 -6.50 -4.69
C ILE A 513 21.46 -5.29 -5.58
N GLY A 514 21.44 -4.10 -4.99
CA GLY A 514 21.60 -2.80 -5.63
C GLY A 514 20.25 -2.13 -5.88
N LEU A 515 19.85 -1.21 -5.00
CA LEU A 515 18.53 -0.57 -5.01
C LEU A 515 18.52 0.73 -5.83
N GLY A 516 19.25 0.77 -6.95
CA GLY A 516 19.24 1.90 -7.87
C GLY A 516 17.93 2.04 -8.67
N TYR A 517 17.97 2.86 -9.71
CA TYR A 517 16.85 3.10 -10.65
C TYR A 517 16.34 1.84 -11.36
N VAL A 518 17.10 0.75 -11.34
CA VAL A 518 16.70 -0.57 -11.81
C VAL A 518 16.14 -1.42 -10.67
N GLY A 519 16.95 -1.64 -9.64
CA GLY A 519 16.66 -2.65 -8.61
C GLY A 519 15.48 -2.29 -7.72
N LEU A 520 15.29 -1.03 -7.33
CA LEU A 520 14.16 -0.66 -6.45
C LEU A 520 12.80 -0.83 -7.16
N PRO A 521 12.57 -0.29 -8.39
CA PRO A 521 11.32 -0.56 -9.12
C PRO A 521 11.06 -2.06 -9.34
N LEU A 522 12.10 -2.83 -9.67
CA LEU A 522 12.00 -4.28 -9.85
C LEU A 522 11.59 -5.00 -8.56
N ALA A 523 12.21 -4.65 -7.43
CA ALA A 523 11.90 -5.22 -6.14
C ALA A 523 10.44 -4.96 -5.74
N LEU A 524 9.95 -3.73 -5.95
CA LEU A 524 8.57 -3.36 -5.65
C LEU A 524 7.57 -4.05 -6.59
N HIS A 525 7.89 -4.18 -7.87
CA HIS A 525 7.05 -4.92 -8.82
C HIS A 525 6.89 -6.39 -8.41
N LEU A 526 7.99 -7.08 -8.10
CA LEU A 526 7.94 -8.47 -7.65
C LEU A 526 7.17 -8.63 -6.33
N ALA A 527 7.39 -7.72 -5.38
CA ALA A 527 6.66 -7.73 -4.12
C ALA A 527 5.15 -7.49 -4.32
N LYS A 528 4.74 -6.53 -5.16
CA LYS A 528 3.32 -6.33 -5.54
C LYS A 528 2.68 -7.58 -6.16
N LYS A 529 3.47 -8.42 -6.82
CA LYS A 529 3.00 -9.68 -7.43
C LYS A 529 3.04 -10.88 -6.48
N GLY A 530 3.37 -10.67 -5.20
CA GLY A 530 3.26 -11.68 -4.14
C GLY A 530 4.59 -12.30 -3.69
N CYS A 531 5.74 -11.91 -4.26
CA CYS A 531 7.05 -12.40 -3.80
C CYS A 531 7.40 -11.87 -2.41
N HIS A 532 8.16 -12.64 -1.63
CA HIS A 532 8.84 -12.07 -0.46
C HIS A 532 10.18 -11.50 -0.90
N VAL A 533 10.31 -10.17 -0.93
CA VAL A 533 11.48 -9.49 -1.53
C VAL A 533 12.34 -8.85 -0.44
N THR A 534 13.62 -9.20 -0.41
CA THR A 534 14.63 -8.50 0.38
C THR A 534 15.44 -7.60 -0.54
N GLY A 535 15.34 -6.28 -0.34
CA GLY A 535 16.20 -5.32 -1.01
C GLY A 535 17.52 -5.15 -0.26
N ILE A 536 18.66 -5.23 -0.94
CA ILE A 536 20.00 -5.19 -0.33
C ILE A 536 20.80 -4.07 -0.98
N ASP A 537 21.35 -3.17 -0.17
CA ASP A 537 22.28 -2.12 -0.61
C ASP A 537 23.38 -1.89 0.43
N GLN A 538 24.50 -1.26 0.04
CA GLN A 538 25.57 -0.83 0.96
C GLN A 538 25.38 0.61 1.44
N ASP A 539 24.55 1.40 0.75
CA ASP A 539 24.26 2.76 1.13
C ASP A 539 23.23 2.80 2.27
N THR A 540 23.72 3.02 3.50
CA THR A 540 22.88 3.12 4.71
C THR A 540 21.81 4.20 4.58
N HIS A 541 22.10 5.32 3.92
CA HIS A 541 21.14 6.42 3.78
C HIS A 541 19.93 5.99 2.93
N LYS A 542 20.17 5.30 1.81
CA LYS A 542 19.09 4.71 1.00
C LYS A 542 18.25 3.73 1.79
N ILE A 543 18.88 2.85 2.58
CA ILE A 543 18.16 1.86 3.39
C ILE A 543 17.28 2.53 4.44
N GLU A 544 17.78 3.56 5.13
CA GLU A 544 17.02 4.31 6.13
C GLU A 544 15.80 5.02 5.52
N LEU A 545 15.97 5.68 4.37
CA LEU A 545 14.85 6.31 3.64
C LEU A 545 13.78 5.28 3.26
N LEU A 546 14.18 4.13 2.71
CA LEU A 546 13.23 3.08 2.32
C LEU A 546 12.52 2.46 3.52
N GLN A 547 13.20 2.30 4.66
CA GLN A 547 12.59 1.83 5.90
C GLN A 547 11.57 2.82 6.48
N GLN A 548 11.75 4.12 6.19
CA GLN A 548 10.79 5.17 6.54
C GLN A 548 9.64 5.29 5.53
N GLY A 549 9.67 4.50 4.45
CA GLY A 549 8.65 4.56 3.39
C GLY A 549 8.80 5.77 2.48
N SER A 550 10.00 6.36 2.36
CA SER A 550 10.30 7.40 1.37
C SER A 550 11.26 6.91 0.30
N SER A 551 10.93 7.22 -0.94
CA SER A 551 11.73 6.92 -2.12
C SER A 551 12.68 8.07 -2.45
N TYR A 552 13.93 7.73 -2.78
CA TYR A 552 14.90 8.65 -3.40
C TYR A 552 14.89 8.59 -4.93
N ILE A 553 14.03 7.74 -5.51
CA ILE A 553 13.87 7.58 -6.96
C ILE A 553 12.58 8.26 -7.36
N PRO A 554 12.62 9.32 -8.20
CA PRO A 554 11.43 10.08 -8.56
C PRO A 554 10.31 9.26 -9.23
N ASP A 555 10.70 8.22 -9.97
CA ASP A 555 9.76 7.32 -10.66
C ASP A 555 9.06 6.33 -9.71
N VAL A 556 9.53 6.23 -8.46
CA VAL A 556 8.91 5.40 -7.41
C VAL A 556 8.27 6.32 -6.38
N LYS A 557 6.94 6.29 -6.30
CA LYS A 557 6.19 7.12 -5.35
C LYS A 557 6.26 6.56 -3.94
N ASP A 558 6.27 7.43 -2.94
CA ASP A 558 6.23 7.04 -1.53
C ASP A 558 5.01 6.19 -1.21
N GLU A 559 3.84 6.50 -1.80
CA GLU A 559 2.63 5.71 -1.61
C GLU A 559 2.77 4.29 -2.19
N GLU A 560 3.50 4.14 -3.30
CA GLU A 560 3.77 2.84 -3.90
C GLU A 560 4.69 2.00 -3.03
N LEU A 561 5.73 2.60 -2.46
CA LEU A 561 6.64 1.93 -1.53
C LEU A 561 5.91 1.52 -0.24
N GLN A 562 5.10 2.42 0.33
CA GLN A 562 4.37 2.17 1.59
C GLN A 562 3.27 1.12 1.46
N ALA A 563 2.70 0.95 0.26
CA ALA A 563 1.67 -0.06 0.01
C ALA A 563 2.22 -1.51 -0.03
N VAL A 564 3.53 -1.69 -0.17
CA VAL A 564 4.17 -3.00 -0.39
C VAL A 564 4.70 -3.57 0.93
N LEU A 565 3.93 -4.48 1.54
CA LEU A 565 4.21 -5.03 2.88
C LEU A 565 5.23 -6.19 2.90
N ASN A 566 5.51 -6.78 1.74
CA ASN A 566 6.41 -7.93 1.55
C ASN A 566 7.77 -7.54 0.94
N PHE A 567 8.12 -6.25 1.01
CA PHE A 567 9.46 -5.74 0.67
C PHE A 567 10.21 -5.33 1.93
N ILE A 568 11.43 -5.84 2.11
CA ILE A 568 12.27 -5.55 3.29
C ILE A 568 13.62 -5.00 2.82
N PRO A 569 13.88 -3.69 2.96
CA PRO A 569 15.19 -3.10 2.67
C PRO A 569 16.18 -3.36 3.83
N LYS A 570 17.38 -3.85 3.50
CA LYS A 570 18.46 -4.17 4.45
C LYS A 570 19.82 -3.70 3.94
N HIS A 571 20.63 -3.24 4.88
CA HIS A 571 22.07 -3.09 4.64
C HIS A 571 22.71 -4.47 4.44
N THR A 572 23.76 -4.53 3.61
CA THR A 572 24.45 -5.78 3.20
C THR A 572 24.79 -6.70 4.38
N ASP A 573 25.35 -6.18 5.47
CA ASP A 573 25.73 -6.99 6.64
C ASP A 573 24.53 -7.60 7.37
N ALA A 574 23.39 -6.89 7.38
CA ALA A 574 22.17 -7.33 8.06
C ALA A 574 21.31 -8.27 7.19
N ALA A 575 21.68 -8.47 5.92
CA ALA A 575 20.89 -9.21 4.95
C ALA A 575 21.29 -10.69 4.81
N VAL A 576 22.43 -11.13 5.37
CA VAL A 576 23.01 -12.46 5.13
C VAL A 576 22.03 -13.61 5.36
N ALA A 577 21.24 -13.57 6.44
CA ALA A 577 20.25 -14.61 6.74
C ALA A 577 19.13 -14.67 5.68
N LEU A 578 18.68 -13.53 5.19
CA LEU A 578 17.64 -13.42 4.18
C LEU A 578 18.16 -13.81 2.79
N LEU A 579 19.41 -13.44 2.48
CA LEU A 579 20.11 -13.85 1.27
C LEU A 579 20.22 -15.38 1.16
N LYS A 580 20.58 -16.06 2.26
CA LYS A 580 20.62 -17.53 2.31
C LYS A 580 19.25 -18.18 2.16
N ALA A 581 18.20 -17.51 2.61
CA ALA A 581 16.83 -18.00 2.50
C ALA A 581 16.20 -17.75 1.11
N ALA A 582 16.76 -16.84 0.31
CA ALA A 582 16.26 -16.51 -1.01
C ALA A 582 16.41 -17.69 -1.99
N GLU A 583 15.45 -17.86 -2.89
CA GLU A 583 15.52 -18.83 -4.00
C GLU A 583 16.07 -18.17 -5.26
N TYR A 584 15.74 -16.89 -5.46
CA TYR A 584 16.20 -16.06 -6.57
C TYR A 584 16.97 -14.87 -6.03
N ILE A 585 18.12 -14.58 -6.63
CA ILE A 585 18.98 -13.45 -6.29
C ILE A 585 19.21 -12.64 -7.55
N ILE A 586 18.73 -11.40 -7.57
CA ILE A 586 18.82 -10.49 -8.71
C ILE A 586 19.87 -9.44 -8.41
N VAL A 587 20.81 -9.22 -9.34
CA VAL A 587 21.94 -8.29 -9.18
C VAL A 587 21.78 -7.11 -10.15
N THR A 588 21.64 -5.92 -9.60
CA THR A 588 21.35 -4.64 -10.31
C THR A 588 22.32 -3.54 -9.89
N VAL A 589 23.60 -3.88 -9.72
CA VAL A 589 24.65 -2.94 -9.31
C VAL A 589 25.18 -2.12 -10.50
N PRO A 590 25.72 -0.91 -10.28
CA PRO A 590 26.21 -0.08 -11.37
C PRO A 590 27.43 -0.69 -12.06
N THR A 591 27.50 -0.45 -13.36
CA THR A 591 28.62 -0.76 -14.26
C THR A 591 28.97 0.52 -15.00
N PRO A 592 29.79 1.42 -14.41
CA PRO A 592 30.24 2.64 -15.07
C PRO A 592 31.43 2.37 -16.00
N ILE A 593 31.89 3.41 -16.69
CA ILE A 593 33.22 3.44 -17.31
C ILE A 593 34.21 4.18 -16.41
N ASP A 594 35.49 3.85 -16.54
CA ASP A 594 36.58 4.54 -15.85
C ASP A 594 37.12 5.76 -16.65
N GLU A 595 38.16 6.39 -16.11
CA GLU A 595 38.84 7.55 -16.73
C GLU A 595 39.49 7.25 -18.09
N HIS A 596 39.70 5.96 -18.40
CA HIS A 596 40.22 5.48 -19.68
C HIS A 596 39.11 5.06 -20.65
N HIS A 597 37.83 5.27 -20.29
CA HIS A 597 36.66 4.81 -21.01
C HIS A 597 36.58 3.28 -21.12
N GLU A 598 37.13 2.56 -20.14
CA GLU A 598 37.03 1.11 -20.06
C GLU A 598 35.88 0.68 -19.13
N PRO A 599 35.23 -0.48 -19.37
CA PRO A 599 34.19 -1.00 -18.48
C PRO A 599 34.70 -1.27 -17.06
N ASP A 600 34.06 -0.66 -16.05
CA ASP A 600 34.35 -0.90 -14.64
C ASP A 600 33.40 -1.94 -14.03
N LEU A 601 33.91 -3.15 -13.84
CA LEU A 601 33.15 -4.28 -13.28
C LEU A 601 33.35 -4.47 -11.77
N ARG A 602 34.03 -3.56 -11.06
CA ARG A 602 34.37 -3.74 -9.64
C ARG A 602 33.16 -4.07 -8.77
N ALA A 603 32.03 -3.39 -8.98
CA ALA A 603 30.81 -3.64 -8.22
C ALA A 603 30.22 -5.05 -8.48
N MET A 604 30.13 -5.47 -9.74
CA MET A 604 29.68 -6.81 -10.11
C MET A 604 30.60 -7.89 -9.53
N ILE A 605 31.92 -7.70 -9.64
CA ILE A 605 32.92 -8.62 -9.08
C ILE A 605 32.79 -8.69 -7.56
N ALA A 606 32.63 -7.56 -6.87
CA ALA A 606 32.47 -7.52 -5.42
C ALA A 606 31.20 -8.26 -4.95
N VAL A 607 30.06 -8.03 -5.61
CA VAL A 607 28.82 -8.78 -5.31
C VAL A 607 28.98 -10.26 -5.60
N THR A 608 29.64 -10.63 -6.70
CA THR A 608 29.87 -12.05 -7.04
C THR A 608 30.71 -12.74 -5.97
N ASN A 609 31.78 -12.11 -5.49
CA ASN A 609 32.58 -12.64 -4.38
C ASN A 609 31.78 -12.72 -3.08
N TYR A 610 30.93 -11.74 -2.79
CA TYR A 610 30.03 -11.76 -1.64
C TYR A 610 29.04 -12.93 -1.72
N LEU A 611 28.47 -13.20 -2.90
CA LEU A 611 27.60 -14.35 -3.13
C LEU A 611 28.33 -15.68 -2.91
N CYS A 612 29.56 -15.84 -3.41
CA CYS A 612 30.37 -17.05 -3.18
C CYS A 612 30.56 -17.40 -1.69
N GLN A 613 30.53 -16.42 -0.78
CA GLN A 613 30.68 -16.67 0.66
C GLN A 613 29.42 -17.25 1.31
N TYR A 614 28.24 -17.01 0.72
CA TYR A 614 26.95 -17.31 1.34
C TYR A 614 26.00 -18.14 0.47
N LEU A 615 26.41 -18.49 -0.76
CA LEU A 615 25.64 -19.26 -1.73
C LEU A 615 25.11 -20.56 -1.12
N GLN A 616 23.83 -20.84 -1.36
CA GLN A 616 23.17 -22.10 -1.02
C GLN A 616 22.89 -22.91 -2.29
N THR A 617 22.93 -24.24 -2.16
CA THR A 617 22.61 -25.14 -3.28
C THR A 617 21.20 -24.89 -3.80
N GLY A 618 21.06 -24.80 -5.13
CA GLY A 618 19.79 -24.63 -5.83
C GLY A 618 19.32 -23.18 -6.01
N GLN A 619 20.07 -22.18 -5.51
CA GLN A 619 19.74 -20.77 -5.74
C GLN A 619 19.91 -20.39 -7.21
N THR A 620 19.06 -19.47 -7.69
CA THR A 620 19.14 -18.90 -9.04
C THR A 620 19.64 -17.46 -8.96
N ILE A 621 20.78 -17.18 -9.58
CA ILE A 621 21.42 -15.86 -9.61
C ILE A 621 21.18 -15.25 -10.99
N ILE A 622 20.61 -14.04 -11.00
CA ILE A 622 20.22 -13.33 -12.22
C ILE A 622 20.92 -11.98 -12.22
N TYR A 623 21.80 -11.74 -13.21
CA TYR A 623 22.42 -10.43 -13.40
C TYR A 623 21.58 -9.61 -14.38
N GLU A 624 21.25 -8.37 -14.01
CA GLU A 624 20.52 -7.43 -14.88
C GLU A 624 21.32 -6.14 -15.19
N SER A 625 22.49 -5.98 -14.56
CA SER A 625 23.43 -4.90 -14.87
C SER A 625 23.84 -4.94 -16.36
N SER A 626 23.80 -3.78 -17.02
CA SER A 626 24.25 -3.64 -18.42
C SER A 626 25.76 -3.87 -18.52
N THR A 627 26.22 -4.64 -19.51
CA THR A 627 27.63 -5.00 -19.63
C THR A 627 27.98 -5.44 -21.06
N TYR A 628 29.27 -5.73 -21.33
CA TYR A 628 29.72 -6.21 -22.65
C TYR A 628 29.47 -7.71 -22.88
N PRO A 629 29.30 -8.14 -24.15
CA PRO A 629 29.14 -9.55 -24.51
C PRO A 629 30.34 -10.39 -24.07
N GLY A 630 30.08 -11.39 -23.23
CA GLY A 630 31.08 -12.25 -22.61
C GLY A 630 31.32 -11.96 -21.13
N THR A 631 30.71 -10.96 -20.51
CA THR A 631 30.99 -10.64 -19.09
C THR A 631 30.60 -11.79 -18.17
N VAL A 632 29.40 -12.34 -18.35
CA VAL A 632 28.92 -13.46 -17.52
C VAL A 632 29.83 -14.69 -17.65
N GLU A 633 30.21 -15.04 -18.88
CA GLU A 633 31.04 -16.21 -19.20
C GLU A 633 32.51 -16.04 -18.83
N GLU A 634 33.10 -14.87 -19.10
CA GLU A 634 34.55 -14.64 -19.04
C GLU A 634 34.99 -14.04 -17.70
N VAL A 635 34.08 -13.44 -16.93
CA VAL A 635 34.38 -12.76 -15.67
C VAL A 635 33.61 -13.36 -14.49
N ILE A 636 32.29 -13.49 -14.60
CA ILE A 636 31.44 -13.87 -13.46
C ILE A 636 31.54 -15.38 -13.16
N GLU A 637 31.33 -16.25 -14.15
CA GLU A 637 31.43 -17.70 -13.98
C GLU A 637 32.81 -18.17 -13.46
N PRO A 638 33.95 -17.60 -13.92
CA PRO A 638 35.27 -17.93 -13.36
C PRO A 638 35.45 -17.57 -11.88
N ILE A 639 34.69 -16.60 -11.34
CA ILE A 639 34.72 -16.30 -9.89
C ILE A 639 34.07 -17.48 -9.14
N PHE A 640 32.87 -17.91 -9.52
CA PHE A 640 32.21 -19.07 -8.90
C PHE A 640 33.03 -20.35 -9.03
N THR A 641 33.63 -20.60 -10.21
CA THR A 641 34.47 -21.76 -10.47
C THR A 641 35.70 -21.81 -9.55
N ARG A 642 36.33 -20.67 -9.29
CA ARG A 642 37.47 -20.57 -8.33
C ARG A 642 37.06 -20.91 -6.89
N HIS A 643 35.79 -20.73 -6.56
CA HIS A 643 35.18 -21.14 -5.29
C HIS A 643 34.59 -22.56 -5.32
N HIS A 644 34.87 -23.33 -6.38
CA HIS A 644 34.43 -24.71 -6.59
C HIS A 644 32.92 -24.90 -6.77
N PHE A 645 32.18 -23.86 -7.16
CA PHE A 645 30.78 -23.98 -7.56
C PHE A 645 30.64 -24.23 -9.05
N LYS A 646 29.64 -25.03 -9.45
CA LYS A 646 29.29 -25.31 -10.84
C LYS A 646 27.87 -24.84 -11.18
N ALA A 647 27.76 -24.00 -12.21
CA ALA A 647 26.47 -23.56 -12.72
C ALA A 647 25.70 -24.74 -13.34
N GLY A 648 24.39 -24.78 -13.13
CA GLY A 648 23.49 -25.85 -13.56
C GLY A 648 23.47 -27.10 -12.67
N GLU A 649 24.41 -27.22 -11.72
CA GLU A 649 24.49 -28.30 -10.73
C GLU A 649 24.26 -27.74 -9.31
N ASP A 650 25.16 -26.87 -8.84
CA ASP A 650 25.12 -26.32 -7.48
C ASP A 650 24.18 -25.11 -7.39
N TYR A 651 24.12 -24.30 -8.43
CA TYR A 651 23.31 -23.09 -8.53
C TYR A 651 22.98 -22.80 -10.00
N TYR A 652 22.09 -21.86 -10.27
CA TYR A 652 21.72 -21.49 -11.65
C TYR A 652 22.19 -20.07 -11.95
N LEU A 653 22.94 -19.89 -13.05
CA LEU A 653 23.50 -18.59 -13.44
C LEU A 653 22.78 -18.07 -14.67
N CYS A 654 22.17 -16.89 -14.55
CA CYS A 654 21.30 -16.31 -15.55
C CYS A 654 21.62 -14.83 -15.80
N TYR A 655 21.20 -14.33 -16.96
CA TYR A 655 21.31 -12.92 -17.34
C TYR A 655 20.03 -12.43 -18.01
N SER A 656 19.61 -11.22 -17.63
CA SER A 656 18.39 -10.56 -18.11
C SER A 656 18.60 -9.05 -18.09
N PRO A 657 18.98 -8.42 -19.22
CA PRO A 657 19.33 -7.01 -19.22
C PRO A 657 18.11 -6.13 -18.90
N GLU A 658 18.32 -5.05 -18.14
CA GLU A 658 17.29 -4.04 -17.95
C GLU A 658 17.04 -3.22 -19.22
N ARG A 659 15.77 -2.93 -19.52
CA ARG A 659 15.26 -2.24 -20.71
C ARG A 659 14.27 -1.11 -20.41
N ILE A 660 14.14 -0.69 -19.14
CA ILE A 660 13.33 0.46 -18.69
C ILE A 660 13.72 1.73 -19.46
N ASP A 661 12.70 2.49 -19.84
CA ASP A 661 12.82 3.87 -20.30
C ASP A 661 12.26 4.82 -19.23
N PRO A 662 13.10 5.60 -18.54
CA PRO A 662 12.66 6.51 -17.48
C PRO A 662 11.60 7.53 -17.96
N ALA A 663 10.66 7.87 -17.07
CA ALA A 663 9.51 8.75 -17.35
C ALA A 663 8.58 8.31 -18.50
N ASN A 664 8.63 7.03 -18.92
CA ASN A 664 7.74 6.51 -19.96
C ASN A 664 6.33 6.23 -19.39
N LYS A 665 5.32 6.95 -19.92
CA LYS A 665 3.91 6.81 -19.49
C LYS A 665 3.14 5.73 -20.24
N GLN A 666 3.69 5.24 -21.36
CA GLN A 666 3.02 4.28 -22.25
C GLN A 666 3.32 2.83 -21.85
N TYR A 667 4.57 2.55 -21.49
CA TYR A 667 5.03 1.21 -21.15
C TYR A 667 5.41 1.14 -19.67
N THR A 668 4.81 0.18 -18.96
CA THR A 668 5.17 -0.13 -17.57
C THR A 668 6.24 -1.22 -17.52
N LEU A 669 6.97 -1.32 -16.41
CA LEU A 669 7.97 -2.37 -16.18
C LEU A 669 7.43 -3.78 -16.50
N ALA A 670 6.18 -4.07 -16.12
CA ALA A 670 5.54 -5.36 -16.33
C ALA A 670 5.27 -5.68 -17.81
N SER A 671 5.11 -4.65 -18.64
CA SER A 671 4.74 -4.76 -20.05
C SER A 671 5.93 -4.86 -21.00
N ILE A 672 7.14 -4.51 -20.54
CA ILE A 672 8.35 -4.60 -21.35
C ILE A 672 8.78 -6.07 -21.40
N PRO A 673 8.94 -6.67 -22.59
CA PRO A 673 9.39 -8.05 -22.69
C PRO A 673 10.77 -8.25 -22.07
N LYS A 674 10.90 -9.23 -21.17
CA LYS A 674 12.17 -9.57 -20.53
C LYS A 674 12.96 -10.51 -21.43
N VAL A 675 14.08 -10.04 -21.97
CA VAL A 675 15.05 -10.90 -22.64
C VAL A 675 15.77 -11.70 -21.56
N ILE A 676 15.76 -13.02 -21.65
CA ILE A 676 16.35 -13.91 -20.63
C ILE A 676 17.33 -14.89 -21.24
N SER A 677 18.34 -15.25 -20.46
CA SER A 677 19.34 -16.23 -20.83
C SER A 677 19.87 -16.96 -19.61
N GLY A 678 20.31 -18.20 -19.80
CA GLY A 678 21.00 -19.00 -18.77
C GLY A 678 22.35 -19.47 -19.28
N GLN A 679 23.32 -19.61 -18.39
CA GLN A 679 24.64 -20.19 -18.72
C GLN A 679 24.53 -21.67 -19.13
N THR A 680 23.47 -22.35 -18.66
CA THR A 680 23.10 -23.71 -19.01
C THR A 680 21.62 -23.77 -19.39
N GLU A 681 21.19 -24.85 -20.06
CA GLU A 681 19.77 -25.10 -20.35
C GLU A 681 18.92 -25.14 -19.07
N SER A 682 19.46 -25.73 -17.99
CA SER A 682 18.79 -25.77 -16.69
C SER A 682 18.65 -24.39 -16.05
N SER A 683 19.66 -23.52 -16.23
CA SER A 683 19.59 -22.13 -15.77
C SER A 683 18.55 -21.34 -16.57
N LEU A 684 18.51 -21.52 -17.89
CA LEU A 684 17.51 -20.88 -18.75
C LEU A 684 16.08 -21.29 -18.33
N ALA A 685 15.84 -22.57 -18.10
CA ALA A 685 14.55 -23.06 -17.63
C ALA A 685 14.13 -22.45 -16.28
N LYS A 686 15.09 -22.22 -15.37
CA LYS A 686 14.81 -21.62 -14.05
C LYS A 686 14.40 -20.15 -14.16
N ILE A 687 15.14 -19.34 -14.92
CA ILE A 687 14.78 -17.93 -15.09
C ILE A 687 13.49 -17.77 -15.89
N ASP A 688 13.25 -18.61 -16.89
CA ASP A 688 12.00 -18.63 -17.66
C ASP A 688 10.80 -18.92 -16.76
N GLN A 689 10.86 -20.01 -15.98
CA GLN A 689 9.83 -20.37 -15.01
C GLN A 689 9.56 -19.25 -14.00
N PHE A 690 10.60 -18.53 -13.57
CA PHE A 690 10.46 -17.46 -12.60
C PHE A 690 9.85 -16.20 -13.20
N TYR A 691 10.46 -15.62 -14.24
CA TYR A 691 10.00 -14.35 -14.81
C TYR A 691 8.67 -14.46 -15.56
N ALA A 692 8.32 -15.62 -16.13
CA ALA A 692 7.00 -15.83 -16.74
C ALA A 692 5.83 -15.67 -15.74
N LYS A 693 6.07 -15.80 -14.43
CA LYS A 693 5.05 -15.56 -13.40
C LYS A 693 4.76 -14.06 -13.20
N TYR A 694 5.74 -13.20 -13.46
CA TYR A 694 5.74 -11.81 -12.99
C TYR A 694 5.76 -10.77 -14.11
N PHE A 695 6.12 -11.16 -15.33
CA PHE A 695 6.17 -10.29 -16.51
C PHE A 695 5.21 -10.77 -17.59
N ALA A 696 4.73 -9.83 -18.41
CA ALA A 696 3.76 -10.15 -19.47
C ALA A 696 4.36 -11.03 -20.58
N GLU A 697 5.64 -10.85 -20.88
CA GLU A 697 6.36 -11.59 -21.92
C GLU A 697 7.80 -11.83 -21.51
N VAL A 698 8.27 -13.06 -21.73
CA VAL A 698 9.67 -13.47 -21.59
C VAL A 698 10.18 -13.96 -22.93
N VAL A 699 11.39 -13.55 -23.29
CA VAL A 699 12.03 -13.83 -24.59
C VAL A 699 13.34 -14.58 -24.33
N PRO A 700 13.33 -15.92 -24.31
CA PRO A 700 14.54 -16.70 -24.09
C PRO A 700 15.48 -16.63 -25.30
N VAL A 701 16.77 -16.45 -25.02
CA VAL A 701 17.85 -16.48 -26.03
C VAL A 701 18.90 -17.54 -25.69
N SER A 702 19.72 -17.88 -26.67
CA SER A 702 20.59 -19.07 -26.62
C SER A 702 21.76 -18.98 -25.62
N SER A 703 22.20 -17.78 -25.24
CA SER A 703 23.31 -17.61 -24.27
C SER A 703 23.32 -16.22 -23.64
N PRO A 704 23.99 -16.03 -22.49
CA PRO A 704 24.20 -14.72 -21.88
C PRO A 704 24.81 -13.71 -22.84
N LYS A 705 25.78 -14.12 -23.65
CA LYS A 705 26.42 -13.28 -24.68
C LYS A 705 25.44 -12.67 -25.68
N VAL A 706 24.38 -13.40 -26.07
CA VAL A 706 23.34 -12.88 -26.97
C VAL A 706 22.47 -11.83 -26.25
N ALA A 707 22.10 -12.09 -24.99
CA ALA A 707 21.31 -11.15 -24.20
C ALA A 707 22.09 -9.86 -23.87
N GLU A 708 23.37 -9.98 -23.51
CA GLU A 708 24.29 -8.84 -23.30
C GLU A 708 24.39 -7.99 -24.58
N LEU A 709 24.59 -8.63 -25.74
CA LEU A 709 24.68 -7.93 -27.03
C LEU A 709 23.36 -7.27 -27.43
N ALA A 710 22.22 -7.91 -27.18
CA ALA A 710 20.91 -7.35 -27.50
C ALA A 710 20.72 -5.97 -26.85
N LYS A 711 21.10 -5.83 -25.58
CA LYS A 711 21.04 -4.56 -24.86
C LYS A 711 21.96 -3.50 -25.46
N LEU A 712 23.21 -3.86 -25.74
CA LEU A 712 24.16 -2.91 -26.35
C LEU A 712 23.72 -2.47 -27.75
N PHE A 713 23.13 -3.39 -28.52
CA PHE A 713 22.66 -3.10 -29.86
C PHE A 713 21.50 -2.08 -29.84
N GLU A 714 20.54 -2.22 -28.91
CA GLU A 714 19.45 -1.25 -28.74
C GLU A 714 19.98 0.18 -28.56
N ASN A 715 20.96 0.35 -27.67
CA ASN A 715 21.53 1.67 -27.39
C ASN A 715 22.48 2.15 -28.48
N THR A 716 23.23 1.25 -29.12
CA THR A 716 24.09 1.57 -30.28
C THR A 716 23.26 2.07 -31.45
N GLN A 717 22.13 1.41 -31.75
CA GLN A 717 21.21 1.85 -32.79
C GLN A 717 20.66 3.25 -32.50
N ARG A 718 20.31 3.54 -31.23
CA ARG A 718 19.83 4.87 -30.84
C ARG A 718 20.93 5.93 -30.99
N LEU A 719 22.16 5.65 -30.55
CA LEU A 719 23.30 6.55 -30.74
C LEU A 719 23.47 6.91 -32.21
N VAL A 720 23.60 5.90 -33.07
CA VAL A 720 23.84 6.09 -34.51
C VAL A 720 22.73 6.91 -35.16
N ASN A 721 21.46 6.58 -34.91
CA ASN A 721 20.35 7.28 -35.57
C ASN A 721 20.17 8.71 -35.05
N ILE A 722 20.39 8.97 -33.76
CA ILE A 722 20.31 10.34 -33.23
C ILE A 722 21.48 11.18 -33.76
N SER A 723 22.69 10.63 -33.81
CA SER A 723 23.84 11.31 -34.41
C SER A 723 23.63 11.60 -35.90
N LEU A 724 23.03 10.66 -36.65
CA LEU A 724 22.68 10.88 -38.05
C LEU A 724 21.74 12.08 -38.22
N VAL A 725 20.65 12.16 -37.44
CA VAL A 725 19.71 13.29 -37.56
C VAL A 725 20.32 14.61 -37.10
N ASN A 726 21.20 14.60 -36.09
CA ASN A 726 21.97 15.80 -35.69
C ASN A 726 22.90 16.30 -36.80
N GLU A 727 23.60 15.40 -37.49
CA GLU A 727 24.47 15.76 -38.61
C GLU A 727 23.67 16.29 -39.80
N LEU A 728 22.56 15.62 -40.15
CA LEU A 728 21.70 16.06 -41.24
C LEU A 728 21.06 17.42 -40.98
N ASP A 729 20.67 17.71 -39.74
CA ASP A 729 20.14 19.02 -39.33
C ASP A 729 21.16 20.14 -39.63
N GLU A 730 22.42 19.97 -39.20
CA GLU A 730 23.50 20.93 -39.48
C GLU A 730 23.77 21.08 -40.99
N LEU A 731 23.75 19.99 -41.74
CA LEU A 731 23.97 20.04 -43.19
C LEU A 731 22.81 20.75 -43.91
N CYS A 732 21.57 20.52 -43.48
CA CYS A 732 20.38 21.15 -44.06
C CYS A 732 20.34 22.65 -43.78
N GLU A 733 20.82 23.11 -42.62
CA GLU A 733 21.02 24.55 -42.34
C GLU A 733 21.91 25.22 -43.41
N ARG A 734 22.96 24.54 -43.88
CA ARG A 734 23.85 25.06 -44.93
C ARG A 734 23.26 24.97 -46.34
N LEU A 735 22.27 24.10 -46.52
CA LEU A 735 21.58 23.89 -47.79
C LEU A 735 20.29 24.72 -47.90
N ASP A 736 19.93 25.49 -46.86
CA ASP A 736 18.67 26.23 -46.76
C ASP A 736 17.43 25.30 -46.87
N ILE A 737 17.48 24.16 -46.17
CA ILE A 737 16.40 23.16 -46.09
C ILE A 737 15.92 23.06 -44.64
N ASP A 738 14.60 23.11 -44.43
CA ASP A 738 14.00 22.77 -43.13
C ASP A 738 14.01 21.24 -42.92
N PHE A 739 15.01 20.77 -42.17
CA PHE A 739 15.16 19.34 -41.89
C PHE A 739 14.01 18.80 -41.04
N TYR A 740 13.43 19.60 -40.15
CA TYR A 740 12.32 19.18 -39.31
C TYR A 740 11.04 18.96 -40.13
N GLU A 741 10.75 19.83 -41.09
CA GLU A 741 9.66 19.62 -42.05
C GLU A 741 9.87 18.31 -42.84
N ALA A 742 11.08 18.13 -43.40
CA ALA A 742 11.42 16.93 -44.16
C ALA A 742 11.31 15.65 -43.32
N LEU A 743 11.77 15.70 -42.06
CA LEU A 743 11.69 14.59 -41.11
C LEU A 743 10.25 14.29 -40.70
N GLN A 744 9.42 15.31 -40.46
CA GLN A 744 7.98 15.14 -40.20
C GLN A 744 7.28 14.47 -41.39
N ALA A 745 7.61 14.88 -42.62
CA ALA A 745 7.07 14.25 -43.82
C ALA A 745 7.52 12.77 -43.92
N ALA A 746 8.80 12.47 -43.66
CA ALA A 746 9.30 11.10 -43.65
C ALA A 746 8.65 10.23 -42.56
N ALA A 747 8.39 10.80 -41.39
CA ALA A 747 7.74 10.14 -40.26
C ALA A 747 6.29 9.70 -40.54
N THR A 748 5.65 10.22 -41.60
CA THR A 748 4.32 9.74 -42.03
C THR A 748 4.33 8.34 -42.62
N LYS A 749 5.50 7.79 -42.96
CA LYS A 749 5.63 6.43 -43.51
C LYS A 749 5.35 5.39 -42.40
N PRO A 750 4.33 4.54 -42.55
CA PRO A 750 3.86 3.69 -41.45
C PRO A 750 4.73 2.44 -41.19
N PHE A 751 5.74 2.17 -42.00
CA PHE A 751 6.61 0.99 -41.86
C PHE A 751 8.08 1.29 -42.22
N GLY A 752 8.99 0.61 -41.53
CA GLY A 752 10.43 0.66 -41.81
C GLY A 752 11.08 2.03 -41.58
N PHE A 753 10.43 2.92 -40.84
CA PHE A 753 10.98 4.22 -40.47
C PHE A 753 10.61 4.52 -39.00
N THR A 754 11.63 4.72 -38.17
CA THR A 754 11.48 5.14 -36.79
C THR A 754 12.07 6.55 -36.68
N PRO A 755 11.26 7.58 -36.39
CA PRO A 755 11.76 8.95 -36.33
C PRO A 755 12.63 9.15 -35.08
N TYR A 756 13.80 9.76 -35.29
CA TYR A 756 14.66 10.34 -34.26
C TYR A 756 14.74 11.84 -34.52
N TRP A 757 14.84 12.64 -33.46
CA TRP A 757 14.79 14.10 -33.57
C TRP A 757 16.16 14.71 -33.20
N PRO A 758 16.61 15.73 -33.95
CA PRO A 758 17.80 16.49 -33.58
C PRO A 758 17.71 17.08 -32.16
N GLY A 759 18.87 17.35 -31.56
CA GLY A 759 18.94 17.89 -30.22
C GLY A 759 20.35 18.34 -29.84
N PRO A 760 20.56 18.77 -28.59
CA PRO A 760 21.83 19.32 -28.15
C PRO A 760 22.96 18.31 -27.93
N GLY A 761 22.72 17.06 -28.32
CA GLY A 761 23.51 15.90 -27.96
C GLY A 761 22.65 14.86 -27.25
N ILE A 762 23.26 13.72 -27.01
CA ILE A 762 22.68 12.56 -26.35
C ILE A 762 23.34 12.45 -24.99
N GLY A 763 22.52 12.41 -23.93
CA GLY A 763 22.99 12.25 -22.56
C GLY A 763 22.35 11.08 -21.83
N GLY A 764 22.53 11.07 -20.51
CA GLY A 764 22.14 9.97 -19.64
C GLY A 764 23.16 8.83 -19.67
N HIS A 765 23.04 7.86 -18.77
CA HIS A 765 24.09 6.84 -18.61
C HIS A 765 24.08 5.72 -19.64
N CYS A 766 22.99 5.46 -20.36
CA CYS A 766 22.91 4.24 -21.17
C CYS A 766 23.43 4.45 -22.60
N ILE A 767 22.94 5.46 -23.31
CA ILE A 767 23.24 5.63 -24.74
C ILE A 767 24.69 6.07 -25.02
N PRO A 768 25.29 6.97 -24.22
CA PRO A 768 26.70 7.35 -24.40
C PRO A 768 27.69 6.28 -23.94
N VAL A 769 27.32 5.41 -23.00
CA VAL A 769 28.24 4.46 -22.35
C VAL A 769 28.18 3.07 -22.99
N ASP A 770 26.99 2.50 -23.20
CA ASP A 770 26.84 1.13 -23.70
C ASP A 770 27.56 0.88 -25.05
N PRO A 771 27.58 1.81 -26.02
CA PRO A 771 28.34 1.61 -27.26
C PRO A 771 29.87 1.55 -27.04
N ILE A 772 30.38 2.17 -25.96
CA ILE A 772 31.79 2.08 -25.56
C ILE A 772 32.12 0.65 -25.13
N TYR A 773 31.21 -0.05 -24.46
CA TYR A 773 31.40 -1.46 -24.08
C TYR A 773 31.59 -2.35 -25.30
N LEU A 774 30.80 -2.13 -26.34
CA LEU A 774 30.95 -2.86 -27.60
C LEU A 774 32.29 -2.52 -28.26
N GLN A 775 32.67 -1.25 -28.33
CA GLN A 775 33.91 -0.80 -28.95
C GLN A 775 35.14 -1.32 -28.20
N TRP A 776 35.13 -1.29 -26.87
CA TRP A 776 36.16 -1.86 -26.01
C TRP A 776 36.33 -3.36 -26.26
N LYS A 777 35.22 -4.12 -26.32
CA LYS A 777 35.28 -5.56 -26.59
C LYS A 777 35.83 -5.85 -27.99
N LEU A 778 35.44 -5.08 -29.02
CA LEU A 778 35.98 -5.19 -30.37
C LEU A 778 37.50 -4.93 -30.42
N ASN A 779 37.97 -3.91 -29.69
CA ASN A 779 39.39 -3.55 -29.65
C ASN A 779 40.27 -4.70 -29.15
N GLN A 780 39.77 -5.53 -28.24
CA GLN A 780 40.50 -6.72 -27.75
C GLN A 780 40.77 -7.75 -28.85
N TYR A 781 39.97 -7.76 -29.91
CA TYR A 781 40.18 -8.60 -31.10
C TYR A 781 40.86 -7.85 -32.25
N GLY A 782 41.35 -6.63 -32.01
CA GLY A 782 41.91 -5.77 -33.05
C GLY A 782 40.87 -5.24 -34.05
N LEU A 783 39.59 -5.21 -33.66
CA LEU A 783 38.47 -4.75 -34.50
C LEU A 783 37.96 -3.39 -34.02
N SER A 784 37.35 -2.61 -34.91
CA SER A 784 36.64 -1.39 -34.54
C SER A 784 35.44 -1.11 -35.44
N SER A 785 34.43 -0.42 -34.90
CA SER A 785 33.25 -0.01 -35.67
C SER A 785 33.35 1.45 -36.08
N GLN A 786 33.60 1.69 -37.37
CA GLN A 786 33.69 3.05 -37.92
C GLN A 786 32.39 3.84 -37.73
N LEU A 787 31.23 3.16 -37.81
CA LEU A 787 29.92 3.79 -37.65
C LEU A 787 29.70 4.26 -36.20
N VAL A 788 30.07 3.45 -35.22
CA VAL A 788 29.94 3.81 -33.80
C VAL A 788 30.91 4.93 -33.46
N ALA A 789 32.14 4.87 -33.97
CA ALA A 789 33.13 5.92 -33.78
C ALA A 789 32.66 7.27 -34.35
N ALA A 790 32.15 7.29 -35.59
CA ALA A 790 31.62 8.50 -36.21
C ALA A 790 30.40 9.04 -35.46
N ALA A 791 29.45 8.17 -35.06
CA ALA A 791 28.28 8.59 -34.31
C ALA A 791 28.67 9.20 -32.94
N ARG A 792 29.69 8.66 -32.27
CA ARG A 792 30.22 9.21 -31.02
C ARG A 792 30.88 10.57 -31.25
N GLU A 793 31.74 10.70 -32.25
CA GLU A 793 32.37 11.98 -32.59
C GLU A 793 31.35 13.08 -32.88
N ILE A 794 30.30 12.75 -33.65
CA ILE A 794 29.19 13.68 -33.90
C ILE A 794 28.53 14.08 -32.57
N ASN A 795 28.22 13.12 -31.70
CA ASN A 795 27.58 13.40 -30.42
C ASN A 795 28.44 14.26 -29.49
N ASP A 796 29.71 13.90 -29.33
CA ASP A 796 30.67 14.56 -28.45
C ASP A 796 30.96 16.00 -28.89
N THR A 797 30.78 16.29 -30.20
CA THR A 797 30.96 17.63 -30.78
C THR A 797 29.70 18.51 -30.72
N MET A 798 28.53 17.98 -30.37
CA MET A 798 27.27 18.75 -30.33
C MET A 798 27.29 19.91 -29.32
N PRO A 799 27.78 19.75 -28.08
CA PRO A 799 27.89 20.85 -27.13
C PRO A 799 28.67 22.05 -27.69
N GLN A 800 29.85 21.80 -28.27
CA GLN A 800 30.70 22.87 -28.80
C GLN A 800 30.07 23.54 -30.03
N LYS A 801 29.32 22.78 -30.84
CA LYS A 801 28.56 23.35 -31.97
C LYS A 801 27.47 24.30 -31.49
N ILE A 802 26.75 23.96 -30.41
CA ILE A 802 25.74 24.87 -29.83
C ILE A 802 26.38 26.11 -29.22
N VAL A 803 27.47 25.96 -28.49
CA VAL A 803 28.22 27.10 -27.95
C VAL A 803 28.67 28.03 -29.08
N LYS A 804 29.12 27.50 -30.22
CA LYS A 804 29.43 28.31 -31.41
C LYS A 804 28.21 29.02 -32.01
N LYS A 805 27.04 28.38 -32.02
CA LYS A 805 25.77 29.03 -32.44
C LYS A 805 25.43 30.20 -31.53
N VAL A 806 25.59 30.03 -30.21
CA VAL A 806 25.42 31.11 -29.21
C VAL A 806 26.41 32.26 -29.46
N GLU A 807 27.69 31.96 -29.68
CA GLU A 807 28.71 32.97 -29.98
C GLU A 807 28.39 33.76 -31.27
N ALA A 808 27.89 33.08 -32.30
CA ALA A 808 27.50 33.71 -33.56
C ALA A 808 26.29 34.64 -33.39
N GLU A 809 25.26 34.20 -32.64
CA GLU A 809 24.04 35.00 -32.39
C GLU A 809 24.33 36.25 -31.56
N LEU A 810 25.27 36.17 -30.60
CA LEU A 810 25.70 37.30 -29.78
C LEU A 810 26.87 38.10 -30.40
N ALA A 811 27.22 37.83 -31.67
CA ALA A 811 28.31 38.49 -32.39
C ALA A 811 29.67 38.50 -31.66
N GLY A 812 29.92 37.50 -30.79
CA GLY A 812 31.14 37.36 -30.00
C GLY A 812 31.24 38.27 -28.76
N GLU A 813 30.19 39.02 -28.40
CA GLU A 813 30.15 39.79 -27.16
C GLU A 813 29.81 38.90 -25.96
N THR A 814 30.49 39.09 -24.82
CA THR A 814 30.14 38.39 -23.57
C THR A 814 28.83 38.95 -23.03
N GLY A 815 27.86 38.06 -22.78
CA GLY A 815 26.48 38.41 -22.47
C GLY A 815 25.83 37.62 -21.34
N ALA A 816 24.60 37.99 -21.00
CA ALA A 816 23.75 37.26 -20.05
C ALA A 816 22.87 36.25 -20.79
N ILE A 817 22.99 34.96 -20.45
CA ILE A 817 22.30 33.84 -21.08
C ILE A 817 21.45 33.11 -20.04
N LEU A 818 20.20 32.80 -20.41
CA LEU A 818 19.36 31.86 -19.66
C LEU A 818 19.31 30.51 -20.36
N VAL A 819 19.80 29.46 -19.70
CA VAL A 819 19.64 28.08 -20.16
C VAL A 819 18.32 27.52 -19.64
N VAL A 820 17.46 27.02 -20.52
CA VAL A 820 16.19 26.39 -20.16
C VAL A 820 16.32 24.87 -20.34
N GLY A 821 16.35 24.17 -19.21
CA GLY A 821 16.58 22.73 -19.12
C GLY A 821 18.06 22.36 -18.91
N LEU A 822 18.34 21.59 -17.86
CA LEU A 822 19.65 20.99 -17.58
C LEU A 822 19.62 19.46 -17.55
N ALA A 823 18.46 18.86 -17.30
CA ALA A 823 18.30 17.41 -17.35
C ALA A 823 18.63 16.84 -18.74
N TYR A 824 19.16 15.62 -18.82
CA TYR A 824 19.57 15.02 -20.10
C TYR A 824 18.39 14.68 -21.02
N LYS A 825 17.19 14.51 -20.45
CA LYS A 825 15.93 14.16 -21.12
C LYS A 825 14.79 14.98 -20.50
N ARG A 826 13.71 15.14 -21.25
CA ARG A 826 12.47 15.71 -20.72
C ARG A 826 11.95 14.94 -19.49
N ASP A 827 11.33 15.70 -18.59
CA ASP A 827 10.58 15.23 -17.41
C ASP A 827 11.35 14.32 -16.44
N VAL A 828 12.69 14.41 -16.40
CA VAL A 828 13.54 13.74 -15.41
C VAL A 828 14.40 14.75 -14.66
N ASN A 829 14.90 14.38 -13.48
CA ASN A 829 15.79 15.21 -12.65
C ASN A 829 17.28 14.83 -12.77
N ASP A 830 17.63 14.03 -13.76
CA ASP A 830 18.96 13.45 -13.91
C ASP A 830 19.81 14.30 -14.87
N VAL A 831 20.95 14.76 -14.37
CA VAL A 831 21.92 15.61 -15.11
C VAL A 831 23.19 14.86 -15.49
N ARG A 832 23.29 13.57 -15.16
CA ARG A 832 24.50 12.78 -15.41
C ARG A 832 24.67 12.58 -16.92
N GLU A 833 25.89 12.80 -17.41
CA GLU A 833 26.21 12.85 -18.84
C GLU A 833 25.30 13.79 -19.65
N SER A 834 24.71 14.83 -19.02
CA SER A 834 23.81 15.74 -19.73
C SER A 834 24.59 16.67 -20.67
N PRO A 835 24.27 16.72 -21.97
CA PRO A 835 24.90 17.68 -22.88
C PRO A 835 24.58 19.13 -22.50
N ALA A 836 23.42 19.37 -21.90
CA ALA A 836 23.04 20.71 -21.42
C ALA A 836 23.96 21.20 -20.31
N LEU A 837 24.43 20.30 -19.44
CA LEU A 837 25.38 20.63 -18.39
C LEU A 837 26.77 20.96 -18.96
N THR A 838 27.21 20.22 -19.98
CA THR A 838 28.46 20.52 -20.71
C THR A 838 28.39 21.90 -21.38
N ILE A 839 27.29 22.21 -22.08
CA ILE A 839 27.06 23.52 -22.71
C ILE A 839 27.07 24.64 -21.66
N PHE A 840 26.35 24.46 -20.56
CA PHE A 840 26.31 25.41 -19.45
C PHE A 840 27.71 25.71 -18.90
N ASN A 841 28.52 24.67 -18.68
CA ASN A 841 29.88 24.82 -18.18
C ASN A 841 30.82 25.50 -19.21
N GLU A 842 30.74 25.13 -20.49
CA GLU A 842 31.56 25.74 -21.55
C GLU A 842 31.26 27.24 -21.71
N LEU A 843 29.99 27.64 -21.63
CA LEU A 843 29.60 29.06 -21.66
C LEU A 843 30.18 29.84 -20.47
N LEU A 844 30.13 29.26 -19.25
CA LEU A 844 30.77 29.87 -18.08
C LEU A 844 32.29 30.03 -18.25
N GLN A 845 32.97 29.01 -18.76
CA GLN A 845 34.42 29.03 -19.00
C GLN A 845 34.83 30.06 -20.07
N LYS A 846 33.93 30.37 -21.02
CA LYS A 846 34.12 31.42 -22.03
C LYS A 846 33.81 32.83 -21.54
N GLY A 847 33.34 32.99 -20.30
CA GLY A 847 33.12 34.30 -19.66
C GLY A 847 31.70 34.85 -19.77
N TYR A 848 30.72 34.05 -20.20
CA TYR A 848 29.32 34.45 -20.19
C TYR A 848 28.74 34.46 -18.76
N GLN A 849 27.74 35.30 -18.53
CA GLN A 849 26.91 35.21 -17.32
C GLN A 849 25.76 34.25 -17.61
N VAL A 850 25.78 33.07 -17.00
CA VAL A 850 24.82 32.01 -17.32
C VAL A 850 24.02 31.64 -16.08
N ASP A 851 22.71 31.80 -16.17
CA ASP A 851 21.75 31.22 -15.22
C ASP A 851 20.96 30.12 -15.92
N TYR A 852 20.25 29.29 -15.15
CA TYR A 852 19.40 28.26 -15.72
C TYR A 852 18.02 28.20 -15.07
N HIS A 853 17.04 27.75 -15.83
CA HIS A 853 15.73 27.30 -15.35
C HIS A 853 15.54 25.83 -15.70
N ASP A 854 15.34 25.00 -14.68
CA ASP A 854 14.89 23.62 -14.82
C ASP A 854 13.93 23.29 -13.67
N PRO A 855 12.69 22.84 -13.96
CA PRO A 855 11.70 22.54 -12.92
C PRO A 855 11.96 21.23 -12.17
N TYR A 856 12.83 20.36 -12.67
CA TYR A 856 13.19 19.08 -12.07
C TYR A 856 14.57 19.10 -11.40
N VAL A 857 15.43 20.04 -11.78
CA VAL A 857 16.78 20.22 -11.22
C VAL A 857 16.82 21.53 -10.42
N PRO A 858 16.54 21.52 -9.10
CA PRO A 858 16.50 22.75 -8.30
C PRO A 858 17.89 23.36 -8.06
N THR A 859 18.92 22.52 -7.96
CA THR A 859 20.31 22.91 -7.69
C THR A 859 21.25 21.98 -8.44
N VAL A 860 22.34 22.52 -8.99
CA VAL A 860 23.45 21.75 -9.55
C VAL A 860 24.78 22.28 -9.02
N VAL A 861 25.75 21.39 -8.83
CA VAL A 861 27.11 21.74 -8.39
C VAL A 861 28.08 21.51 -9.53
N LEU A 862 28.82 22.55 -9.91
CA LEU A 862 29.87 22.52 -10.93
C LEU A 862 31.12 23.21 -10.39
N GLU A 863 32.28 22.54 -10.50
CA GLU A 863 33.58 23.08 -10.06
C GLU A 863 33.55 23.68 -8.63
N ASN A 864 32.86 23.01 -7.70
CA ASN A 864 32.63 23.43 -6.30
C ASN A 864 31.78 24.71 -6.12
N LYS A 865 31.10 25.19 -7.16
CA LYS A 865 30.09 26.24 -7.08
C LYS A 865 28.69 25.67 -7.24
N SER A 866 27.76 26.17 -6.44
CA SER A 866 26.35 25.78 -6.48
C SER A 866 25.55 26.80 -7.29
N TYR A 867 24.77 26.31 -8.26
CA TYR A 867 23.89 27.12 -9.09
C TYR A 867 22.43 26.69 -8.84
N GLN A 868 21.54 27.67 -8.72
CA GLN A 868 20.13 27.44 -8.43
C GLN A 868 19.26 27.75 -9.65
N SER A 869 18.20 26.95 -9.83
CA SER A 869 17.19 27.16 -10.87
C SER A 869 16.43 28.47 -10.62
N VAL A 870 16.43 29.38 -11.60
CA VAL A 870 15.69 30.65 -11.53
C VAL A 870 14.25 30.47 -12.01
N PRO A 871 13.26 31.21 -11.49
CA PRO A 871 11.88 31.09 -11.95
C PRO A 871 11.71 31.63 -13.37
N LEU A 872 10.97 30.90 -14.22
CA LEU A 872 10.67 31.32 -15.59
C LEU A 872 9.51 32.31 -15.60
N THR A 873 9.80 33.60 -15.78
CA THR A 873 8.82 34.70 -15.82
C THR A 873 9.21 35.72 -16.89
N ASN A 874 8.27 36.60 -17.32
CA ASN A 874 8.60 37.71 -18.22
C ASN A 874 9.72 38.60 -17.64
N GLU A 875 9.68 38.88 -16.34
CA GLU A 875 10.69 39.71 -15.67
C GLU A 875 12.06 39.04 -15.69
N THR A 876 12.13 37.73 -15.43
CA THR A 876 13.37 36.95 -15.54
C THR A 876 13.91 36.97 -16.95
N LEU A 877 13.08 36.63 -17.95
CA LEU A 877 13.47 36.55 -19.36
C LEU A 877 14.02 37.88 -19.90
N SER A 878 13.46 39.02 -19.46
CA SER A 878 13.91 40.36 -19.89
C SER A 878 15.34 40.73 -19.45
N LYS A 879 15.95 39.97 -18.53
CA LYS A 879 17.30 40.22 -18.01
C LYS A 879 18.40 39.61 -18.89
N TYR A 880 18.05 38.68 -19.77
CA TYR A 880 19.00 37.91 -20.56
C TYR A 880 18.97 38.37 -22.02
N GLN A 881 20.14 38.44 -22.63
CA GLN A 881 20.30 38.81 -24.04
C GLN A 881 19.96 37.64 -24.99
N LEU A 882 20.06 36.41 -24.48
CA LEU A 882 19.74 35.19 -25.20
C LEU A 882 19.12 34.16 -24.25
N THR A 883 18.08 33.47 -24.71
CA THR A 883 17.56 32.27 -24.06
C THR A 883 17.95 31.04 -24.88
N LEU A 884 18.46 30.00 -24.23
CA LEU A 884 18.90 28.76 -24.88
C LEU A 884 18.07 27.59 -24.35
N LEU A 885 17.18 27.05 -25.17
CA LEU A 885 16.30 25.93 -24.81
C LEU A 885 16.98 24.59 -25.18
N LEU A 886 17.36 23.82 -24.16
CA LEU A 886 18.11 22.57 -24.28
C LEU A 886 17.27 21.33 -23.92
N THR A 887 16.29 21.46 -23.02
CA THR A 887 15.42 20.33 -22.63
C THR A 887 13.95 20.71 -22.68
N ASP A 888 13.16 19.89 -23.36
CA ASP A 888 11.75 20.11 -23.65
C ASP A 888 10.82 19.51 -22.58
N HIS A 889 10.96 19.96 -21.33
CA HIS A 889 10.07 19.52 -20.25
C HIS A 889 8.60 19.88 -20.52
N SER A 890 7.70 18.94 -20.26
CA SER A 890 6.26 19.07 -20.55
C SER A 890 5.57 20.17 -19.74
N ASN A 891 6.15 20.60 -18.63
CA ASN A 891 5.61 21.62 -17.71
C ASN A 891 6.17 23.04 -17.95
N LEU A 892 6.97 23.25 -19.00
CA LEU A 892 7.43 24.59 -19.38
C LEU A 892 6.31 25.42 -20.00
N ASP A 893 6.31 26.72 -19.73
CA ASP A 893 5.42 27.66 -20.40
C ASP A 893 5.98 28.03 -21.79
N TYR A 894 5.71 27.17 -22.77
CA TYR A 894 6.12 27.42 -24.16
C TYR A 894 5.47 28.67 -24.77
N LYS A 895 4.31 29.11 -24.26
CA LYS A 895 3.68 30.36 -24.73
C LYS A 895 4.49 31.57 -24.27
N LEU A 896 5.05 31.51 -23.07
CA LEU A 896 5.97 32.52 -22.58
C LEU A 896 7.27 32.52 -23.40
N LEU A 897 7.89 31.35 -23.59
CA LEU A 897 9.14 31.21 -24.36
C LEU A 897 8.98 31.64 -25.83
N SER A 898 7.83 31.38 -26.46
CA SER A 898 7.56 31.79 -27.85
C SER A 898 7.53 33.31 -28.09
N LYS A 899 7.51 34.12 -27.01
CA LYS A 899 7.53 35.59 -27.09
C LYS A 899 8.92 36.18 -26.89
N VAL A 900 9.92 35.35 -26.59
CA VAL A 900 11.30 35.79 -26.42
C VAL A 900 11.87 36.10 -27.79
N GLU A 901 12.40 37.32 -27.98
CA GLU A 901 12.91 37.78 -29.27
C GLU A 901 14.18 37.03 -29.71
N ASN A 902 15.12 36.82 -28.78
CA ASN A 902 16.38 36.12 -29.05
C ASN A 902 16.42 34.77 -28.30
N ILE A 903 16.03 33.71 -29.01
CA ILE A 903 15.98 32.35 -28.47
C ILE A 903 16.56 31.34 -29.47
N ILE A 904 17.49 30.52 -28.98
CA ILE A 904 17.96 29.33 -29.69
C ILE A 904 17.21 28.12 -29.14
N ASP A 905 16.37 27.51 -29.97
CA ASP A 905 15.62 26.30 -29.65
C ASP A 905 16.27 25.08 -30.29
N THR A 906 16.99 24.30 -29.49
CA THR A 906 17.66 23.07 -29.96
C THR A 906 16.71 21.87 -30.05
N ARG A 907 15.46 22.02 -29.61
CA ARG A 907 14.44 20.96 -29.56
C ARG A 907 13.29 21.19 -30.54
N HIS A 908 13.26 22.33 -31.23
CA HIS A 908 12.24 22.75 -32.20
C HIS A 908 10.81 22.55 -31.69
N VAL A 909 10.59 22.91 -30.42
CA VAL A 909 9.27 22.87 -29.77
C VAL A 909 8.52 24.18 -29.90
N LEU A 910 9.23 25.27 -30.22
CA LEU A 910 8.65 26.56 -30.53
C LEU A 910 8.32 26.63 -32.02
N LYS A 911 7.03 26.82 -32.35
CA LYS A 911 6.64 27.15 -33.73
C LYS A 911 7.00 28.60 -33.99
N THR A 912 8.14 28.86 -34.61
CA THR A 912 8.44 30.18 -35.15
C THR A 912 7.51 30.42 -36.34
N GLY A 913 6.60 31.40 -36.20
CA GLY A 913 5.88 31.91 -37.34
C GLY A 913 6.86 32.64 -38.25
N LYS A 914 7.14 32.09 -39.43
CA LYS A 914 7.46 32.93 -40.59
C LYS A 914 6.16 33.30 -41.29
#